data_AF-A0A944WKB8-F1
#
_entry.id   AF-A0A944WKB8-F1
#
_cell.length_a   1.000
_cell.length_b   1.000
_cell.length_c   1.000
_cell.angle_alpha   90.00
_cell.angle_beta   90.00
_cell.angle_gamma   90.00
#
_symmetry.space_group_name_H-M   'P 1'
#
loop_
_entity.id
_entity.type
_entity.pdbx_description
1 polymer ?
#
loop_
_entity_poly.entity_id
_entity_poly.type
_entity_poly.pdbx_seq_one_letter_code
_entity_poly.pdbx_strand_id
1 'polypeptide(L)'
;MANEPQVKLDLEEYDTECGIEVSQHDSLIHVTWPLGTDRRGRLIFDLTPSHPLIALAAVAPTSQPLRVIATGLDPVLLLRVGTRDLDKRDGWTIFFDRMQNKPSEVHSAVIDRTSVVATSNARRATLTIGDVSAGPFKGKLRWTFYANTPFVLQEAILATERARTAYLYDTGLVCQQKLPTKMQWTDSSGSVDADNPDAIQQARHLAVKGRTISAEFEFGSIALFPPPHRYFYPLDFSVNLKNIWMGPMYNGQTLPFGFGIRHDPSGDNRYAPWINAPPKTTQHMGLFLLFSDASADQSLQDVSRLTRSERFAPLAGHTVFSSHYHVEHTREVLAAQENEPADDDQLEKLSSGGEYRIPQRLKNPGFARTLRDLGVDIVHLAEFHSGKTPGMTQQQRVRRLELLHAECLRLSDDKFLMLPGEEPNVHFGGHWISLFPNPVNWVLNRPEGTPFVVDHPRLGRVYHVGGKADVLRLLRAEGGLAWTAHARIKSSTGFPDRYRDELFFQSDRFLGAAWKAMPADLSQPRLGSRVLDLLDDMSNWGDPKYVLGEVDVFKIEPDHELYAHMNVNYLRLEKIPRFEDGWQPVLDALRRGQFFVTTGEVLIPEFTVNGRQSGELATVHNNGKVEVRVDLQWTFPLTYAEIITGDGHNVKRQRIDLSATESFGKKSFKFNVDVSQARWLRIEVWDIATNGAFTQPVWLKSR
;
A
#
# COMPACT_ATOMS: atom_id res chain seq x y z
N MET A 1 9.22 20.18 49.35
CA MET A 1 9.10 19.84 47.92
C MET A 1 10.46 19.30 47.51
N ALA A 2 10.57 17.99 47.31
CA ALA A 2 11.83 17.39 46.86
C ALA A 2 12.11 17.87 45.44
N ASN A 3 13.34 18.32 45.15
CA ASN A 3 13.79 18.65 43.80
C ASN A 3 13.57 17.41 42.92
N GLU A 4 12.55 17.43 42.05
CA GLU A 4 12.46 16.45 40.99
C GLU A 4 13.71 16.56 40.11
N PRO A 5 14.37 15.43 39.77
CA PRO A 5 15.57 15.47 38.96
C PRO A 5 15.27 16.11 37.60
N GLN A 6 15.96 17.20 37.29
CA GLN A 6 15.79 17.91 36.02
C GLN A 6 16.31 17.04 34.87
N VAL A 7 15.39 16.62 34.00
CA VAL A 7 15.70 15.87 32.79
C VAL A 7 16.50 16.78 31.85
N LYS A 8 17.70 16.36 31.47
CA LYS A 8 18.57 17.11 30.56
C LYS A 8 18.47 16.57 29.14
N LEU A 9 18.43 17.48 28.19
CA LEU A 9 18.49 17.22 26.75
C LEU A 9 19.87 16.68 26.39
N ASP A 10 19.88 15.46 25.86
CA ASP A 10 21.05 14.85 25.24
C ASP A 10 21.12 15.27 23.76
N LEU A 11 22.28 15.78 23.35
CA LEU A 11 22.60 16.25 21.99
C LEU A 11 23.85 15.55 21.42
N GLU A 12 24.32 14.45 22.02
CA GLU A 12 25.57 13.79 21.60
C GLU A 12 25.60 13.39 20.12
N GLU A 13 24.46 12.93 19.58
CA GLU A 13 24.29 12.54 18.16
C GLU A 13 23.49 13.58 17.35
N TYR A 14 23.42 14.83 17.82
CA TYR A 14 22.73 15.91 17.13
C TYR A 14 23.72 16.88 16.47
N ASP A 15 23.62 16.97 15.16
CA ASP A 15 24.30 17.95 14.33
C ASP A 15 23.36 19.11 13.95
N THR A 16 23.76 20.33 14.30
CA THR A 16 23.07 21.58 13.97
C THR A 16 22.99 21.87 12.47
N GLU A 17 23.86 21.29 11.65
CA GLU A 17 23.86 21.48 10.19
C GLU A 17 22.61 20.88 9.51
N CYS A 18 21.82 20.07 10.23
CA CYS A 18 20.56 19.53 9.72
C CYS A 18 19.49 20.59 9.40
N GLY A 19 19.67 21.82 9.90
CA GLY A 19 18.77 22.96 9.65
C GLY A 19 17.51 22.97 10.53
N ILE A 20 17.49 22.15 11.59
CA ILE A 20 16.42 22.11 12.60
C ILE A 20 17.06 22.44 13.93
N GLU A 21 16.60 23.50 14.59
CA GLU A 21 17.15 23.96 15.87
C GLU A 21 16.47 23.22 17.02
N VAL A 22 17.25 22.60 17.90
CA VAL A 22 16.78 21.98 19.15
C VAL A 22 17.49 22.60 20.34
N SER A 23 16.75 23.13 21.31
CA SER A 23 17.30 23.72 22.53
C SER A 23 16.45 23.39 23.76
N GLN A 24 17.04 23.50 24.95
CA GLN A 24 16.36 23.34 26.23
C GLN A 24 16.37 24.65 27.03
N HIS A 25 15.22 25.01 27.61
CA HIS A 25 15.04 26.10 28.56
C HIS A 25 14.25 25.57 29.76
N ASP A 26 14.91 25.36 30.89
CA ASP A 26 14.33 24.69 32.07
C ASP A 26 13.75 23.30 31.75
N SER A 27 12.43 23.11 31.90
CA SER A 27 11.71 21.88 31.52
C SER A 27 11.25 21.87 30.06
N LEU A 28 11.45 22.97 29.32
CA LEU A 28 10.91 23.16 27.98
C LEU A 28 11.95 22.82 26.91
N ILE A 29 11.57 21.97 25.95
CA ILE A 29 12.36 21.63 24.77
C ILE A 29 11.77 22.35 23.57
N HIS A 30 12.55 23.24 22.98
CA HIS A 30 12.16 24.02 21.82
C HIS A 30 12.71 23.35 20.56
N VAL A 31 11.84 23.04 19.61
CA VAL A 31 12.22 22.58 18.28
C VAL A 31 11.71 23.57 17.25
N THR A 32 12.60 24.21 16.49
CA THR A 32 12.25 25.15 15.41
C THR A 32 12.76 24.59 14.08
N TRP A 33 11.91 24.54 13.06
CA TRP A 33 12.30 24.03 11.74
C TRP A 33 11.66 24.82 10.59
N PRO A 34 12.28 24.82 9.40
CA PRO A 34 11.71 25.47 8.23
C PRO A 34 10.53 24.68 7.64
N LEU A 35 9.44 25.36 7.30
CA LEU A 35 8.21 24.84 6.65
C LEU A 35 8.19 25.21 5.16
N GLY A 36 9.35 25.08 4.51
CA GLY A 36 9.63 25.59 3.17
C GLY A 36 10.67 26.70 3.21
N THR A 37 10.70 27.54 2.16
CA THR A 37 11.75 28.56 1.98
C THR A 37 11.56 29.83 2.79
N ASP A 38 10.33 30.14 3.20
CA ASP A 38 9.95 31.44 3.74
C ASP A 38 9.10 31.35 5.02
N ARG A 39 8.88 30.15 5.55
CA ARG A 39 8.10 29.89 6.76
C ARG A 39 8.87 29.01 7.74
N ARG A 40 8.52 29.11 9.01
CA ARG A 40 9.07 28.28 10.10
C ARG A 40 7.97 27.85 11.07
N GLY A 41 8.17 26.66 11.63
CA GLY A 41 7.35 26.09 12.68
C GLY A 41 8.16 25.99 13.97
N ARG A 42 7.46 25.98 15.10
CA ARG A 42 8.02 25.71 16.41
C ARG A 42 7.08 24.82 17.23
N LEU A 43 7.63 23.74 17.78
CA LEU A 43 7.00 22.96 18.84
C LEU A 43 7.79 23.17 20.12
N ILE A 44 7.07 23.37 21.23
CA ILE A 44 7.64 23.40 22.57
C ILE A 44 7.06 22.24 23.35
N PHE A 45 7.94 21.35 23.80
CA PHE A 45 7.59 20.22 24.65
C PHE A 45 7.88 20.56 26.12
N ASP A 46 6.96 20.26 27.04
CA ASP A 46 7.19 20.42 28.49
C ASP A 46 7.45 19.06 29.14
N LEU A 47 8.57 18.92 29.82
CA LEU A 47 8.96 17.67 30.49
C LEU A 47 8.35 17.53 31.89
N THR A 48 7.64 18.56 32.38
CA THR A 48 6.95 18.52 33.69
C THR A 48 5.77 17.54 33.66
N PRO A 49 5.75 16.46 34.45
CA PRO A 49 4.75 15.39 34.32
C PRO A 49 3.29 15.82 34.42
N SER A 50 2.97 16.86 35.19
CA SER A 50 1.61 17.38 35.38
C SER A 50 1.13 18.35 34.30
N HIS A 51 2.00 18.74 33.37
CA HIS A 51 1.66 19.66 32.28
C HIS A 51 1.42 18.91 30.96
N PRO A 52 0.66 19.46 30.01
CA PRO A 52 0.56 18.87 28.67
C PRO A 52 1.93 18.75 28.01
N LEU A 53 2.20 17.65 27.32
CA LEU A 53 3.49 17.37 26.71
C LEU A 53 3.83 18.39 25.62
N ILE A 54 2.87 18.74 24.76
CA ILE A 54 3.04 19.82 23.78
C ILE A 54 2.48 21.07 24.41
N ALA A 55 3.36 21.86 25.02
CA ALA A 55 2.97 23.13 25.62
C ALA A 55 2.44 24.09 24.56
N LEU A 56 3.10 24.14 23.39
CA LEU A 56 2.82 25.13 22.37
C LEU A 56 3.22 24.64 20.97
N ALA A 57 2.36 24.92 20.00
CA ALA A 57 2.66 24.85 18.57
C ALA A 57 2.51 26.24 17.95
N ALA A 58 3.50 26.68 17.17
CA ALA A 58 3.50 27.97 16.51
C ALA A 58 4.06 27.90 15.10
N VAL A 59 3.60 28.80 14.24
CA VAL A 59 4.00 28.93 12.84
C VAL A 59 4.07 30.41 12.47
N ALA A 60 4.93 30.77 11.53
CA ALA A 60 4.95 32.10 10.92
C ALA A 60 5.82 32.13 9.65
N PRO A 61 5.61 33.14 8.77
CA PRO A 61 6.65 33.58 7.86
C PRO A 61 7.97 33.87 8.61
N THR A 62 9.11 33.54 8.03
CA THR A 62 10.44 33.75 8.65
C THR A 62 10.70 35.23 8.96
N SER A 63 10.09 36.13 8.20
CA SER A 63 10.14 37.59 8.38
C SER A 63 9.26 38.13 9.52
N GLN A 64 8.40 37.29 10.12
CA GLN A 64 7.45 37.69 11.15
C GLN A 64 7.68 36.95 12.48
N PRO A 65 7.21 37.50 13.62
CA PRO A 65 7.18 36.78 14.89
C PRO A 65 6.34 35.50 14.80
N LEU A 66 6.75 34.45 15.52
CA LEU A 66 5.98 33.21 15.63
C LEU A 66 4.58 33.48 16.19
N ARG A 67 3.55 32.90 15.56
CA ARG A 67 2.16 32.97 16.01
C ARG A 67 1.74 31.62 16.58
N VAL A 68 1.23 31.64 17.80
CA VAL A 68 0.78 30.44 18.50
C VAL A 68 -0.52 29.94 17.88
N ILE A 69 -0.53 28.72 17.36
CA ILE A 69 -1.74 28.13 16.77
C ILE A 69 -2.43 27.17 17.74
N ALA A 70 -1.69 26.49 18.62
CA ALA A 70 -2.29 25.64 19.64
C ALA A 70 -1.46 25.63 20.92
N THR A 71 -2.11 25.38 22.06
CA THR A 71 -1.48 25.26 23.37
C THR A 71 -2.06 24.07 24.12
N GLY A 72 -1.23 23.40 24.89
CA GLY A 72 -1.66 22.34 25.80
C GLY A 72 -2.28 21.14 25.08
N LEU A 73 -1.48 20.44 24.26
CA LEU A 73 -1.89 19.21 23.60
C LEU A 73 -1.12 18.02 24.20
N ASP A 74 -1.79 16.87 24.32
CA ASP A 74 -1.13 15.61 24.65
C ASP A 74 -1.31 14.59 23.52
N PRO A 75 -0.26 13.82 23.18
CA PRO A 75 -0.44 12.66 22.33
C PRO A 75 -1.19 11.57 23.10
N VAL A 76 -2.07 10.86 22.40
CA VAL A 76 -2.73 9.66 22.90
C VAL A 76 -2.34 8.44 22.05
N LEU A 77 -2.17 7.30 22.70
CA LEU A 77 -1.97 6.00 22.05
C LEU A 77 -2.78 4.95 22.82
N LEU A 78 -3.64 4.22 22.11
CA LEU A 78 -4.33 3.04 22.62
C LEU A 78 -3.86 1.82 21.82
N LEU A 79 -3.46 0.75 22.50
CA LEU A 79 -3.12 -0.53 21.87
C LEU A 79 -4.19 -1.56 22.17
N ARG A 80 -4.78 -2.12 21.12
CA ARG A 80 -5.59 -3.33 21.23
C ARG A 80 -4.69 -4.54 20.99
N VAL A 81 -4.58 -5.42 21.96
CA VAL A 81 -3.65 -6.56 21.93
C VAL A 81 -4.42 -7.87 21.99
N GLY A 82 -4.09 -8.80 21.09
CA GLY A 82 -4.67 -10.13 21.00
C GLY A 82 -3.60 -11.22 20.81
N THR A 83 -4.06 -12.46 20.60
CA THR A 83 -3.18 -13.64 20.46
C THR A 83 -3.37 -14.32 19.10
N ARG A 84 -2.29 -14.41 18.32
CA ARG A 84 -2.18 -15.16 17.07
C ARG A 84 -2.27 -16.66 17.29
N ASP A 85 -2.73 -17.35 16.24
CA ASP A 85 -2.78 -18.81 16.18
C ASP A 85 -1.71 -19.35 15.23
N LEU A 86 -0.43 -19.12 15.57
CA LEU A 86 0.71 -19.37 14.67
C LEU A 86 0.86 -20.84 14.24
N ASP A 87 0.24 -21.77 14.96
CA ASP A 87 0.30 -23.21 14.67
C ASP A 87 -0.52 -23.58 13.42
N LYS A 88 -1.48 -22.74 12.99
CA LYS A 88 -2.34 -23.03 11.83
C LYS A 88 -1.66 -22.89 10.46
N ARG A 89 -0.63 -22.05 10.32
CA ARG A 89 -0.08 -21.62 9.01
C ARG A 89 1.42 -21.28 9.04
N ASP A 90 2.22 -22.17 9.60
CA ASP A 90 3.70 -22.09 9.59
C ASP A 90 4.24 -20.73 10.08
N GLY A 91 3.67 -20.20 11.17
CA GLY A 91 4.20 -19.01 11.84
C GLY A 91 3.59 -17.69 11.38
N TRP A 92 4.44 -16.68 11.20
CA TRP A 92 4.02 -15.26 11.06
C TRP A 92 3.39 -14.92 9.71
N THR A 93 3.39 -15.85 8.75
CA THR A 93 2.64 -15.75 7.49
C THR A 93 1.14 -16.03 7.66
N ILE A 94 0.63 -16.11 8.89
CA ILE A 94 -0.79 -16.39 9.12
C ILE A 94 -1.69 -15.23 8.67
N PHE A 95 -2.74 -15.57 7.93
CA PHE A 95 -3.79 -14.63 7.49
C PHE A 95 -5.17 -15.02 8.07
N PHE A 96 -5.52 -16.31 8.00
CA PHE A 96 -6.84 -16.82 8.39
C PHE A 96 -6.92 -17.24 9.86
N ASP A 97 -6.60 -16.33 10.80
CA ASP A 97 -6.69 -16.59 12.24
C ASP A 97 -7.88 -15.93 12.94
N ARG A 98 -8.67 -15.13 12.20
CA ARG A 98 -9.93 -14.50 12.65
C ARG A 98 -9.78 -13.71 13.97
N MET A 99 -8.78 -12.81 14.04
CA MET A 99 -8.53 -11.99 15.22
C MET A 99 -9.76 -11.22 15.70
N GLN A 100 -10.66 -10.81 14.81
CA GLN A 100 -11.88 -10.11 15.17
C GLN A 100 -12.82 -10.90 16.10
N ASN A 101 -12.71 -12.23 16.12
CA ASN A 101 -13.53 -13.10 16.98
C ASN A 101 -12.82 -13.54 18.25
N LYS A 102 -11.55 -13.13 18.44
CA LYS A 102 -10.73 -13.55 19.57
C LYS A 102 -10.79 -12.52 20.70
N PRO A 103 -10.58 -12.95 21.97
CA PRO A 103 -10.39 -12.03 23.06
C PRO A 103 -9.23 -11.06 22.80
N SER A 104 -9.43 -9.80 23.17
CA SER A 104 -8.40 -8.76 23.12
C SER A 104 -8.57 -7.77 24.27
N GLU A 105 -7.48 -7.14 24.64
CA GLU A 105 -7.43 -6.11 25.68
C GLU A 105 -7.02 -4.77 25.07
N VAL A 106 -7.56 -3.67 25.59
CA VAL A 106 -7.16 -2.31 25.18
C VAL A 106 -6.33 -1.71 26.30
N HIS A 107 -5.15 -1.19 25.96
CA HIS A 107 -4.24 -0.54 26.89
C HIS A 107 -3.99 0.89 26.45
N SER A 108 -4.20 1.84 27.35
CA SER A 108 -3.76 3.22 27.17
C SER A 108 -2.27 3.32 27.43
N ALA A 109 -1.56 4.06 26.59
CA ALA A 109 -0.14 4.29 26.79
C ALA A 109 0.11 5.29 27.93
N VAL A 110 1.12 4.99 28.74
CA VAL A 110 1.71 5.91 29.72
C VAL A 110 3.03 6.40 29.16
N ILE A 111 3.24 7.72 29.18
CA ILE A 111 4.46 8.39 28.70
C ILE A 111 5.16 9.01 29.89
N ASP A 112 6.19 8.32 30.39
CA ASP A 112 7.01 8.79 31.50
C ASP A 112 8.16 9.64 30.97
N ARG A 113 8.16 10.95 31.23
CA ARG A 113 9.10 11.93 30.66
C ARG A 113 10.47 11.90 31.34
N THR A 114 11.07 10.71 31.44
CA THR A 114 12.31 10.41 32.18
C THR A 114 13.59 10.83 31.47
N SER A 115 13.52 11.03 30.15
CA SER A 115 14.68 11.28 29.28
C SER A 115 14.26 12.10 28.07
N VAL A 116 15.21 12.83 27.49
CA VAL A 116 15.03 13.48 26.19
C VAL A 116 16.35 13.47 25.42
N VAL A 117 16.29 12.95 24.19
CA VAL A 117 17.47 12.81 23.31
C VAL A 117 17.12 13.39 21.94
N ALA A 118 17.95 14.29 21.43
CA ALA A 118 17.89 14.70 20.03
C ALA A 118 19.02 14.03 19.24
N THR A 119 18.67 13.56 18.06
CA THR A 119 19.62 13.04 17.07
C THR A 119 19.33 13.71 15.74
N SER A 120 20.28 13.77 14.82
CA SER A 120 20.02 14.20 13.46
C SER A 120 20.62 13.28 12.41
N ASN A 121 19.99 13.23 11.25
CA ASN A 121 20.55 12.58 10.06
C ASN A 121 20.22 13.40 8.82
N ALA A 122 21.26 13.89 8.15
CA ALA A 122 21.15 14.80 7.01
C ALA A 122 20.21 15.99 7.31
N ARG A 123 19.02 16.04 6.69
CA ARG A 123 18.07 17.17 6.78
C ARG A 123 16.91 16.88 7.75
N ARG A 124 17.18 16.10 8.79
CA ARG A 124 16.17 15.58 9.74
C ARG A 124 16.70 15.66 11.16
N ALA A 125 15.81 15.93 12.10
CA ALA A 125 16.08 15.82 13.53
C ALA A 125 15.02 14.95 14.18
N THR A 126 15.43 14.07 15.07
CA THR A 126 14.56 13.17 15.80
C THR A 126 14.70 13.45 17.28
N LEU A 127 13.60 13.88 17.91
CA LEU A 127 13.48 14.06 19.35
C LEU A 127 12.81 12.82 19.95
N THR A 128 13.51 12.12 20.83
CA THR A 128 12.99 10.97 21.57
C THR A 128 12.71 11.39 23.01
N ILE A 129 11.46 11.24 23.46
CA ILE A 129 11.01 11.70 24.78
C ILE A 129 10.51 10.51 25.58
N GLY A 130 11.12 10.32 26.76
CA GLY A 130 10.60 9.47 27.81
C GLY A 130 10.51 7.99 27.49
N ASP A 131 10.01 7.23 28.47
CA ASP A 131 9.63 5.83 28.32
C ASP A 131 8.14 5.72 28.05
N VAL A 132 7.75 4.81 27.16
CA VAL A 132 6.36 4.54 26.84
C VAL A 132 6.03 3.11 27.21
N SER A 133 4.94 2.90 27.93
CA SER A 133 4.39 1.58 28.22
C SER A 133 2.91 1.49 27.86
N ALA A 134 2.50 0.39 27.23
CA ALA A 134 1.11 0.13 26.85
C ALA A 134 0.84 -1.38 26.87
N GLY A 135 0.33 -1.89 28.00
CA GLY A 135 0.15 -3.33 28.19
C GLY A 135 1.50 -4.08 28.09
N PRO A 136 1.65 -5.09 27.21
CA PRO A 136 2.89 -5.84 27.06
C PRO A 136 3.95 -5.12 26.21
N PHE A 137 3.68 -3.90 25.73
CA PHE A 137 4.60 -3.12 24.94
C PHE A 137 5.37 -2.10 25.79
N LYS A 138 6.66 -1.96 25.51
CA LYS A 138 7.55 -0.94 26.10
C LYS A 138 8.46 -0.34 25.04
N GLY A 139 8.81 0.93 25.19
CA GLY A 139 9.72 1.60 24.29
C GLY A 139 9.74 3.10 24.48
N LYS A 140 9.70 3.86 23.39
CA LYS A 140 9.94 5.32 23.40
C LYS A 140 8.92 6.07 22.54
N LEU A 141 8.68 7.34 22.86
CA LEU A 141 7.95 8.28 21.99
C LEU A 141 8.95 9.07 21.16
N ARG A 142 8.73 9.15 19.86
CA ARG A 142 9.62 9.79 18.89
C ARG A 142 8.89 10.83 18.08
N TRP A 143 9.56 11.96 17.83
CA TRP A 143 9.12 13.04 16.96
C TRP A 143 10.20 13.31 15.93
N THR A 144 9.92 13.05 14.65
CA THR A 144 10.87 13.29 13.57
C THR A 144 10.43 14.50 12.74
N PHE A 145 11.30 15.49 12.71
CA PHE A 145 11.16 16.75 11.99
C PHE A 145 11.95 16.65 10.68
N TYR A 146 11.35 17.16 9.60
CA TYR A 146 11.94 17.15 8.27
C TYR A 146 12.11 18.59 7.82
N ALA A 147 13.34 18.99 7.47
CA ALA A 147 13.58 20.34 6.99
C ALA A 147 12.74 20.60 5.72
N ASN A 148 12.23 21.83 5.61
CA ASN A 148 11.43 22.33 4.48
C ASN A 148 10.11 21.58 4.25
N THR A 149 9.60 20.89 5.27
CA THR A 149 8.36 20.11 5.19
C THR A 149 7.43 20.52 6.34
N PRO A 150 6.13 20.77 6.07
CA PRO A 150 5.22 21.31 7.08
C PRO A 150 4.71 20.27 8.08
N PHE A 151 4.99 18.98 7.86
CA PHE A 151 4.56 17.91 8.74
C PHE A 151 5.71 17.32 9.56
N VAL A 152 5.33 16.76 10.70
CA VAL A 152 6.16 16.01 11.65
C VAL A 152 5.62 14.60 11.76
N LEU A 153 6.51 13.62 11.91
CA LEU A 153 6.13 12.24 12.19
C LEU A 153 6.22 11.98 13.69
N GLN A 154 5.09 11.70 14.33
CA GLN A 154 5.00 11.20 15.70
C GLN A 154 4.94 9.67 15.67
N GLU A 155 5.82 9.00 16.38
CA GLU A 155 5.84 7.54 16.47
C GLU A 155 5.96 7.05 17.92
N ALA A 156 5.16 6.04 18.28
CA ALA A 156 5.48 5.18 19.40
C ALA A 156 6.31 3.99 18.88
N ILE A 157 7.56 3.92 19.33
CA ILE A 157 8.55 2.91 18.94
C ILE A 157 8.61 1.87 20.06
N LEU A 158 7.77 0.84 19.98
CA LEU A 158 7.55 -0.09 21.09
C LEU A 158 7.85 -1.55 20.70
N ALA A 159 8.42 -2.31 21.62
CA ALA A 159 8.66 -3.74 21.47
C ALA A 159 7.89 -4.54 22.53
N THR A 160 7.68 -5.83 22.26
CA THR A 160 7.05 -6.77 23.20
C THR A 160 7.84 -8.07 23.25
N GLU A 161 7.92 -8.68 24.43
CA GLU A 161 8.47 -10.03 24.63
C GLU A 161 7.38 -11.11 24.50
N ARG A 162 6.11 -10.70 24.47
CA ARG A 162 4.95 -11.61 24.49
C ARG A 162 4.87 -12.38 23.18
N ALA A 163 4.98 -13.70 23.26
CA ALA A 163 4.82 -14.59 22.11
C ALA A 163 3.44 -14.46 21.45
N ARG A 164 3.39 -14.74 20.13
CA ARG A 164 2.14 -14.80 19.35
C ARG A 164 1.31 -13.52 19.43
N THR A 165 1.94 -12.36 19.54
CA THR A 165 1.21 -11.09 19.68
C THR A 165 0.67 -10.58 18.33
N ALA A 166 -0.61 -10.25 18.32
CA ALA A 166 -1.23 -9.41 17.29
C ALA A 166 -1.71 -8.12 17.94
N TYR A 167 -1.71 -7.02 17.21
CA TYR A 167 -2.19 -5.76 17.75
C TYR A 167 -2.80 -4.84 16.70
N LEU A 168 -3.54 -3.85 17.19
CA LEU A 168 -3.98 -2.66 16.47
C LEU A 168 -3.65 -1.45 17.34
N TYR A 169 -3.55 -0.27 16.73
CA TYR A 169 -3.30 0.97 17.47
C TYR A 169 -4.20 2.11 17.03
N ASP A 170 -4.65 2.91 17.99
CA ASP A 170 -5.30 4.19 17.76
C ASP A 170 -4.39 5.27 18.33
N THR A 171 -4.22 6.39 17.63
CA THR A 171 -3.39 7.49 18.12
C THR A 171 -3.90 8.84 17.63
N GLY A 172 -3.56 9.91 18.34
CA GLY A 172 -3.98 11.25 18.00
C GLY A 172 -3.51 12.28 19.00
N LEU A 173 -4.21 13.42 19.03
CA LEU A 173 -3.97 14.51 19.97
C LEU A 173 -5.24 14.77 20.80
N VAL A 174 -5.07 15.06 22.09
CA VAL A 174 -6.14 15.56 22.97
C VAL A 174 -5.84 16.99 23.39
N CYS A 175 -6.89 17.81 23.51
CA CYS A 175 -6.82 19.22 23.83
C CYS A 175 -7.03 19.42 25.34
N GLN A 176 -5.97 19.73 26.09
CA GLN A 176 -6.03 19.92 27.55
C GLN A 176 -6.43 21.35 27.94
N GLN A 177 -6.17 22.33 27.08
CA GLN A 177 -6.35 23.75 27.41
C GLN A 177 -7.35 24.46 26.50
N LYS A 178 -7.12 24.46 25.18
CA LYS A 178 -7.96 25.18 24.22
C LYS A 178 -8.45 24.23 23.15
N LEU A 179 -9.76 24.28 22.88
CA LEU A 179 -10.36 23.53 21.79
C LEU A 179 -10.08 24.22 20.44
N PRO A 180 -10.04 23.45 19.34
CA PRO A 180 -10.11 24.01 18.01
C PRO A 180 -11.37 24.88 17.87
N THR A 181 -11.36 25.87 16.98
CA THR A 181 -12.57 26.64 16.63
C THR A 181 -13.47 25.87 15.68
N LYS A 182 -12.91 24.91 14.93
CA LYS A 182 -13.61 24.09 13.93
C LYS A 182 -12.85 22.80 13.65
N MET A 183 -13.55 21.69 13.52
CA MET A 183 -13.04 20.44 12.94
C MET A 183 -13.53 20.34 11.50
N GLN A 184 -12.68 19.89 10.57
CA GLN A 184 -13.03 19.80 9.15
C GLN A 184 -12.43 18.54 8.50
N TRP A 185 -13.18 17.90 7.61
CA TRP A 185 -12.74 16.74 6.83
C TRP A 185 -13.49 16.67 5.49
N THR A 186 -13.00 15.83 4.58
CA THR A 186 -13.75 15.43 3.39
C THR A 186 -14.40 14.08 3.67
N ASP A 187 -15.73 13.99 3.58
CA ASP A 187 -16.45 12.72 3.77
C ASP A 187 -16.10 11.71 2.66
N SER A 188 -16.57 10.46 2.78
CA SER A 188 -16.34 9.45 1.76
C SER A 188 -17.04 9.72 0.42
N SER A 189 -18.02 10.65 0.37
CA SER A 189 -18.67 11.09 -0.88
C SER A 189 -17.86 12.15 -1.63
N GLY A 190 -16.91 12.81 -0.97
CA GLY A 190 -16.13 13.93 -1.48
C GLY A 190 -16.66 15.31 -1.05
N SER A 191 -17.68 15.36 -0.20
CA SER A 191 -18.21 16.59 0.37
C SER A 191 -17.36 17.05 1.54
N VAL A 192 -17.19 18.36 1.69
CA VAL A 192 -16.45 18.94 2.81
C VAL A 192 -17.40 19.16 3.98
N ASP A 193 -17.14 18.47 5.08
CA ASP A 193 -17.90 18.57 6.33
C ASP A 193 -17.10 19.33 7.38
N ALA A 194 -17.81 19.98 8.29
CA ALA A 194 -17.23 20.64 9.44
C ALA A 194 -18.13 20.56 10.67
N ASP A 195 -17.52 20.51 11.85
CA ASP A 195 -18.20 20.52 13.14
C ASP A 195 -17.57 21.52 14.09
N ASN A 196 -18.38 22.07 15.00
CA ASN A 196 -17.88 22.79 16.17
C ASN A 196 -17.54 21.78 17.28
N PRO A 197 -16.27 21.68 17.74
CA PRO A 197 -15.88 20.74 18.78
C PRO A 197 -16.63 20.92 20.11
N ASP A 198 -17.05 22.13 20.46
CA ASP A 198 -17.83 22.40 21.68
C ASP A 198 -19.20 21.67 21.69
N ALA A 199 -19.76 21.41 20.51
CA ALA A 199 -21.05 20.73 20.36
C ALA A 199 -20.92 19.19 20.44
N ILE A 200 -19.70 18.65 20.46
CA ILE A 200 -19.46 17.21 20.42
C ILE A 200 -19.36 16.65 21.85
N GLN A 201 -20.43 15.98 22.28
CA GLN A 201 -20.53 15.42 23.64
C GLN A 201 -20.01 13.97 23.75
N GLN A 202 -19.82 13.27 22.62
CA GLN A 202 -19.36 11.88 22.56
C GLN A 202 -18.44 11.67 21.37
N ALA A 203 -17.47 10.76 21.52
CA ALA A 203 -16.60 10.37 20.42
C ALA A 203 -17.39 9.81 19.22
N ARG A 204 -16.95 10.19 18.02
CA ARG A 204 -17.49 9.75 16.74
C ARG A 204 -16.39 9.07 15.94
N HIS A 205 -16.76 8.09 15.12
CA HIS A 205 -15.90 7.54 14.07
C HIS A 205 -16.38 8.07 12.73
N LEU A 206 -15.48 8.62 11.92
CA LEU A 206 -15.80 9.33 10.69
C LEU A 206 -15.30 8.56 9.47
N ALA A 207 -16.17 8.42 8.46
CA ALA A 207 -15.78 7.97 7.13
C ALA A 207 -15.18 9.15 6.37
N VAL A 208 -13.87 9.13 6.18
CA VAL A 208 -13.12 10.28 5.67
C VAL A 208 -12.35 9.86 4.43
N LYS A 209 -12.56 10.59 3.32
CA LYS A 209 -11.73 10.48 2.12
C LYS A 209 -10.38 11.14 2.37
N GLY A 210 -9.30 10.56 1.85
CA GLY A 210 -7.95 11.08 2.14
C GLY A 210 -7.43 10.74 3.54
N ARG A 211 -8.24 10.09 4.40
CA ARG A 211 -7.90 9.71 5.79
C ARG A 211 -7.30 10.86 6.60
N THR A 212 -7.79 12.07 6.38
CA THR A 212 -7.25 13.28 6.99
C THR A 212 -8.35 14.11 7.64
N ILE A 213 -8.12 14.49 8.90
CA ILE A 213 -8.94 15.47 9.61
C ILE A 213 -8.08 16.68 9.96
N SER A 214 -8.66 17.87 9.91
CA SER A 214 -7.98 19.11 10.25
C SER A 214 -8.72 19.86 11.36
N ALA A 215 -7.97 20.25 12.38
CA ALA A 215 -8.41 21.12 13.47
C ALA A 215 -7.99 22.55 13.16
N GLU A 216 -8.95 23.47 13.04
CA GLU A 216 -8.70 24.91 12.89
C GLU A 216 -8.61 25.57 14.25
N PHE A 217 -7.66 26.49 14.40
CA PHE A 217 -7.50 27.36 15.54
C PHE A 217 -7.46 28.82 15.06
N GLU A 218 -7.37 29.76 15.99
CA GLU A 218 -7.43 31.20 15.72
C GLU A 218 -6.44 31.69 14.65
N PHE A 219 -5.24 31.10 14.60
CA PHE A 219 -4.13 31.58 13.75
C PHE A 219 -3.56 30.53 12.80
N GLY A 220 -4.24 29.40 12.64
CA GLY A 220 -3.77 28.31 11.79
C GLY A 220 -4.50 27.00 12.04
N SER A 221 -3.94 25.90 11.55
CA SER A 221 -4.55 24.59 11.66
C SER A 221 -3.53 23.47 11.86
N ILE A 222 -4.02 22.35 12.40
CA ILE A 222 -3.28 21.11 12.55
C ILE A 222 -4.06 20.03 11.79
N ALA A 223 -3.47 19.50 10.71
CA ALA A 223 -4.01 18.35 10.00
C ALA A 223 -3.31 17.06 10.43
N LEU A 224 -4.07 15.99 10.53
CA LEU A 224 -3.64 14.71 11.07
C LEU A 224 -4.00 13.59 10.09
N PHE A 225 -3.02 12.74 9.74
CA PHE A 225 -3.20 11.65 8.77
C PHE A 225 -2.22 10.48 9.00
N PRO A 226 -2.62 9.24 8.67
CA PRO A 226 -1.76 8.06 8.81
C PRO A 226 -0.77 7.92 7.64
N PRO A 227 0.27 7.09 7.77
CA PRO A 227 0.99 6.54 6.62
C PRO A 227 -0.01 5.92 5.60
N PRO A 228 0.01 6.29 4.31
CA PRO A 228 -1.09 5.98 3.37
C PRO A 228 -1.38 4.49 3.16
N HIS A 229 -0.34 3.65 3.21
CA HIS A 229 -0.45 2.21 2.97
C HIS A 229 -0.08 1.38 4.19
N ARG A 230 1.02 1.71 4.86
CA ARG A 230 1.58 0.96 6.01
C ARG A 230 0.59 0.84 7.18
N TYR A 231 -0.26 1.85 7.38
CA TYR A 231 -1.24 1.85 8.46
C TYR A 231 -2.24 0.70 8.33
N PHE A 232 -2.59 0.30 7.11
CA PHE A 232 -3.70 -0.60 6.85
C PHE A 232 -3.28 -2.06 6.94
N TYR A 233 -4.06 -2.84 7.67
CA TYR A 233 -3.95 -4.29 7.61
C TYR A 233 -4.76 -4.84 6.42
N PRO A 234 -4.33 -5.96 5.81
CA PRO A 234 -4.91 -6.43 4.57
C PRO A 234 -6.31 -7.04 4.79
N LEU A 235 -7.26 -6.68 3.92
CA LEU A 235 -8.67 -7.11 3.96
C LEU A 235 -9.11 -7.62 2.58
N ASP A 236 -10.22 -8.38 2.55
CA ASP A 236 -10.82 -8.83 1.30
C ASP A 236 -11.68 -7.71 0.67
N PHE A 237 -12.26 -6.82 1.49
CA PHE A 237 -13.00 -5.64 1.05
C PHE A 237 -12.27 -4.34 1.40
N SER A 238 -12.49 -3.30 0.59
CA SER A 238 -11.92 -1.98 0.79
C SER A 238 -12.89 -0.97 1.41
N VAL A 239 -13.91 -1.41 2.16
CA VAL A 239 -14.91 -0.50 2.77
C VAL A 239 -14.23 0.58 3.63
N ASN A 240 -14.79 1.79 3.67
CA ASN A 240 -14.27 2.81 4.59
C ASN A 240 -14.65 2.45 6.04
N LEU A 241 -13.68 1.97 6.81
CA LEU A 241 -13.85 1.50 8.19
C LEU A 241 -13.92 2.62 9.24
N LYS A 242 -14.10 3.86 8.79
CA LYS A 242 -14.17 5.05 9.65
C LYS A 242 -12.91 5.21 10.49
N ASN A 243 -11.77 5.31 9.80
CA ASN A 243 -10.44 5.28 10.41
C ASN A 243 -10.05 6.56 11.15
N ILE A 244 -10.94 7.55 11.21
CA ILE A 244 -10.76 8.78 11.97
C ILE A 244 -11.70 8.77 13.18
N TRP A 245 -11.20 9.19 14.33
CA TRP A 245 -12.01 9.48 15.51
C TRP A 245 -11.88 10.94 15.93
N MET A 246 -12.94 11.48 16.51
CA MET A 246 -12.90 12.78 17.20
C MET A 246 -13.93 12.83 18.33
N GLY A 247 -13.69 13.66 19.33
CA GLY A 247 -14.59 13.88 20.48
C GLY A 247 -13.98 13.46 21.82
N PRO A 248 -14.72 13.68 22.92
CA PRO A 248 -14.30 13.27 24.26
C PRO A 248 -14.61 11.79 24.52
N MET A 249 -14.08 11.24 25.62
CA MET A 249 -14.42 9.90 26.12
C MET A 249 -14.20 8.76 25.09
N TYR A 250 -13.05 8.74 24.43
CA TYR A 250 -12.77 7.78 23.35
C TYR A 250 -12.43 6.37 23.86
N ASN A 251 -13.06 5.35 23.25
CA ASN A 251 -12.80 3.91 23.49
C ASN A 251 -12.81 3.49 24.99
N GLY A 252 -13.76 4.04 25.75
CA GLY A 252 -13.93 3.75 27.18
C GLY A 252 -12.93 4.47 28.10
N GLN A 253 -12.08 5.33 27.56
CA GLN A 253 -11.13 6.15 28.32
C GLN A 253 -11.72 7.53 28.59
N THR A 254 -11.57 8.04 29.81
CA THR A 254 -11.96 9.42 30.16
C THR A 254 -10.90 10.40 29.64
N LEU A 255 -11.01 10.73 28.35
CA LEU A 255 -10.13 11.69 27.68
C LEU A 255 -10.85 13.03 27.43
N PRO A 256 -10.13 14.16 27.46
CA PRO A 256 -10.60 15.42 26.88
C PRO A 256 -10.98 15.26 25.42
N PHE A 257 -11.56 16.32 24.84
CA PHE A 257 -11.78 16.35 23.39
C PHE A 257 -10.46 16.10 22.66
N GLY A 258 -10.47 15.14 21.75
CA GLY A 258 -9.33 14.85 20.88
C GLY A 258 -9.76 14.46 19.49
N PHE A 259 -8.77 14.19 18.64
CA PHE A 259 -8.94 13.71 17.29
C PHE A 259 -7.72 12.89 16.86
N GLY A 260 -7.94 11.89 16.01
CA GLY A 260 -6.87 10.99 15.61
C GLY A 260 -7.27 9.92 14.62
N ILE A 261 -6.35 8.99 14.40
CA ILE A 261 -6.56 7.77 13.61
C ILE A 261 -6.93 6.60 14.52
N ARG A 262 -7.75 5.70 14.00
CA ARG A 262 -8.16 4.46 14.68
C ARG A 262 -8.18 3.27 13.74
N HIS A 263 -8.02 2.09 14.31
CA HIS A 263 -8.28 0.84 13.63
C HIS A 263 -9.64 0.28 14.04
N ASP A 264 -10.40 -0.20 13.05
CA ASP A 264 -11.54 -1.05 13.34
C ASP A 264 -11.07 -2.49 13.65
N PRO A 265 -11.42 -3.07 14.81
CA PRO A 265 -11.01 -4.44 15.14
C PRO A 265 -11.73 -5.51 14.32
N SER A 266 -12.90 -5.20 13.77
CA SER A 266 -13.73 -6.13 13.00
C SER A 266 -13.34 -6.18 11.53
N GLY A 267 -12.80 -5.10 10.99
CA GLY A 267 -12.43 -5.00 9.58
C GLY A 267 -13.66 -5.17 8.69
N ASP A 268 -13.53 -5.98 7.64
CA ASP A 268 -14.66 -6.39 6.78
C ASP A 268 -15.54 -7.50 7.38
N ASN A 269 -15.27 -7.90 8.62
CA ASN A 269 -15.91 -9.00 9.36
C ASN A 269 -15.85 -10.38 8.66
N ARG A 270 -14.97 -10.55 7.68
CA ARG A 270 -14.65 -11.85 7.06
C ARG A 270 -13.38 -12.40 7.69
N TYR A 271 -12.28 -11.69 7.46
CA TYR A 271 -10.96 -11.98 8.01
C TYR A 271 -10.28 -10.66 8.32
N ALA A 272 -10.01 -10.39 9.60
CA ALA A 272 -9.24 -9.22 10.03
C ALA A 272 -7.85 -9.67 10.52
N PRO A 273 -6.88 -9.90 9.64
CA PRO A 273 -5.52 -10.22 10.05
C PRO A 273 -4.86 -8.95 10.60
N TRP A 274 -4.96 -8.73 11.91
CA TRP A 274 -4.34 -7.59 12.60
C TRP A 274 -2.83 -7.51 12.36
N ILE A 275 -2.13 -6.55 12.96
CA ILE A 275 -0.70 -6.39 12.74
C ILE A 275 0.07 -7.45 13.55
N ASN A 276 1.09 -8.06 12.95
CA ASN A 276 2.02 -8.95 13.65
C ASN A 276 2.97 -8.16 14.57
N ALA A 277 3.22 -8.69 15.76
CA ALA A 277 4.32 -8.25 16.62
C ALA A 277 5.16 -9.45 17.06
N PRO A 278 6.14 -9.88 16.24
CA PRO A 278 7.08 -10.91 16.66
C PRO A 278 7.87 -10.47 17.91
N PRO A 279 8.16 -11.38 18.86
CA PRO A 279 8.89 -11.03 20.07
C PRO A 279 10.20 -10.32 19.78
N LYS A 280 10.55 -9.31 20.59
CA LYS A 280 11.79 -8.53 20.50
C LYS A 280 11.93 -7.69 19.24
N THR A 281 10.90 -7.62 18.41
CA THR A 281 10.87 -6.70 17.27
C THR A 281 10.29 -5.36 17.69
N THR A 282 10.87 -4.29 17.15
CA THR A 282 10.43 -2.93 17.41
C THR A 282 9.32 -2.57 16.42
N GLN A 283 8.14 -2.24 16.93
CA GLN A 283 6.99 -1.83 16.14
C GLN A 283 6.95 -0.30 16.03
N HIS A 284 6.81 0.20 14.80
CA HIS A 284 6.77 1.63 14.48
C HIS A 284 5.31 2.08 14.27
N MET A 285 4.69 2.61 15.33
CA MET A 285 3.30 3.07 15.31
C MET A 285 3.24 4.57 15.08
N GLY A 286 3.08 4.96 13.82
CA GLY A 286 3.25 6.34 13.35
C GLY A 286 1.95 7.06 13.03
N LEU A 287 2.02 8.40 13.14
CA LEU A 287 1.03 9.37 12.71
C LEU A 287 1.72 10.65 12.24
N PHE A 288 1.26 11.24 11.13
CA PHE A 288 1.75 12.53 10.66
C PHE A 288 0.87 13.68 11.17
N LEU A 289 1.52 14.78 11.53
CA LEU A 289 0.91 16.03 11.98
C LEU A 289 1.44 17.17 11.11
N LEU A 290 0.58 17.81 10.32
CA LEU A 290 0.91 18.98 9.51
C LEU A 290 0.49 20.25 10.26
N PHE A 291 1.44 21.16 10.46
CA PHE A 291 1.23 22.45 11.11
C PHE A 291 1.24 23.57 10.07
N SER A 292 0.21 24.42 10.07
CA SER A 292 0.04 25.47 9.06
C SER A 292 -0.55 26.74 9.66
N ASP A 293 -0.19 27.89 9.09
CA ASP A 293 -0.81 29.20 9.35
C ASP A 293 -2.07 29.42 8.48
N ALA A 294 -2.45 28.41 7.68
CA ALA A 294 -3.64 28.43 6.83
C ALA A 294 -4.87 27.80 7.51
N SER A 295 -6.02 27.93 6.84
CA SER A 295 -7.30 27.32 7.25
C SER A 295 -7.23 25.79 7.25
N ALA A 296 -8.17 25.16 7.94
CA ALA A 296 -8.28 23.71 7.94
C ALA A 296 -8.50 23.13 6.54
N ASP A 297 -9.29 23.79 5.69
CA ASP A 297 -9.49 23.39 4.30
C ASP A 297 -8.19 23.35 3.49
N GLN A 298 -7.36 24.40 3.60
CA GLN A 298 -6.07 24.44 2.91
C GLN A 298 -5.13 23.35 3.42
N SER A 299 -5.15 23.04 4.72
CA SER A 299 -4.36 21.94 5.28
C SER A 299 -4.82 20.57 4.78
N LEU A 300 -6.13 20.34 4.60
CA LEU A 300 -6.65 19.12 3.96
C LEU A 300 -6.15 19.00 2.51
N GLN A 301 -6.19 20.10 1.75
CA GLN A 301 -5.64 20.13 0.39
C GLN A 301 -4.14 19.85 0.36
N ASP A 302 -3.37 20.43 1.29
CA ASP A 302 -1.93 20.24 1.43
C ASP A 302 -1.56 18.79 1.71
N VAL A 303 -2.28 18.14 2.63
CA VAL A 303 -2.10 16.71 2.89
C VAL A 303 -2.49 15.87 1.67
N SER A 304 -3.60 16.18 1.00
CA SER A 304 -4.04 15.41 -0.17
C SER A 304 -2.97 15.34 -1.28
N ARG A 305 -2.13 16.38 -1.42
CA ARG A 305 -1.04 16.39 -2.41
C ARG A 305 0.00 15.29 -2.17
N LEU A 306 0.18 14.85 -0.93
CA LEU A 306 1.15 13.80 -0.58
C LEU A 306 0.82 12.44 -1.20
N THR A 307 -0.45 12.14 -1.42
CA THR A 307 -0.91 10.95 -2.18
C THR A 307 -1.35 11.31 -3.60
N ARG A 308 -0.99 12.50 -4.08
CA ARG A 308 -1.46 13.07 -5.36
C ARG A 308 -2.99 13.05 -5.49
N SER A 309 -3.67 13.38 -4.39
CA SER A 309 -5.12 13.31 -4.24
C SER A 309 -5.66 11.91 -4.53
N GLU A 310 -4.94 10.89 -4.05
CA GLU A 310 -5.23 9.47 -4.25
C GLU A 310 -5.20 9.03 -5.72
N ARG A 311 -4.30 9.61 -6.53
CA ARG A 311 -4.17 9.26 -7.94
C ARG A 311 -2.77 8.74 -8.26
N PHE A 312 -2.73 7.68 -9.06
CA PHE A 312 -1.52 7.27 -9.75
C PHE A 312 -1.20 8.29 -10.85
N ALA A 313 -0.02 8.91 -10.76
CA ALA A 313 0.36 9.95 -11.69
C ALA A 313 0.71 9.37 -13.06
N PRO A 314 0.25 9.98 -14.17
CA PRO A 314 0.75 9.65 -15.49
C PRO A 314 2.27 9.79 -15.54
N LEU A 315 2.92 8.84 -16.22
CA LEU A 315 4.36 8.82 -16.40
C LEU A 315 4.67 8.60 -17.88
N ALA A 316 5.43 9.50 -18.48
CA ALA A 316 5.75 9.42 -19.91
C ALA A 316 6.39 8.06 -20.26
N GLY A 317 5.93 7.47 -21.38
CA GLY A 317 6.37 6.15 -21.83
C GLY A 317 5.84 4.97 -21.02
N HIS A 318 4.92 5.22 -20.07
CA HIS A 318 4.34 4.18 -19.23
C HIS A 318 2.81 4.23 -19.19
N THR A 319 2.19 3.06 -18.99
CA THR A 319 0.78 2.91 -18.62
C THR A 319 0.65 2.30 -17.22
N VAL A 320 -0.31 2.77 -16.43
CA VAL A 320 -0.62 2.25 -15.09
C VAL A 320 -1.51 1.01 -15.22
N PHE A 321 -0.95 -0.16 -14.91
CA PHE A 321 -1.62 -1.45 -14.91
C PHE A 321 -1.86 -1.94 -13.47
N SER A 322 -3.10 -2.33 -13.18
CA SER A 322 -3.48 -2.99 -11.92
C SER A 322 -4.20 -4.31 -12.19
N SER A 323 -4.04 -5.26 -11.28
CA SER A 323 -4.56 -6.63 -11.46
C SER A 323 -5.15 -7.20 -10.19
N HIS A 324 -5.95 -8.25 -10.37
CA HIS A 324 -6.50 -9.14 -9.35
C HIS A 324 -7.66 -8.48 -8.59
N TYR A 325 -8.79 -8.41 -9.30
CA TYR A 325 -10.04 -7.84 -8.79
C TYR A 325 -11.19 -8.83 -8.94
N HIS A 326 -11.81 -9.15 -7.81
CA HIS A 326 -12.98 -10.00 -7.70
C HIS A 326 -14.25 -9.15 -7.62
N VAL A 327 -14.44 -8.22 -8.56
CA VAL A 327 -15.62 -7.32 -8.55
C VAL A 327 -16.93 -8.07 -8.79
N GLU A 328 -16.85 -9.31 -9.29
CA GLU A 328 -17.98 -10.22 -9.54
C GLU A 328 -19.11 -9.59 -10.37
N HIS A 329 -18.73 -8.62 -11.21
CA HIS A 329 -19.62 -7.83 -12.05
C HIS A 329 -20.36 -8.71 -13.05
N THR A 330 -19.67 -9.67 -13.66
CA THR A 330 -20.30 -10.61 -14.60
C THR A 330 -21.38 -11.44 -13.93
N ARG A 331 -21.15 -11.86 -12.68
CA ARG A 331 -22.15 -12.61 -11.90
C ARG A 331 -23.35 -11.73 -11.53
N GLU A 332 -23.12 -10.47 -11.22
CA GLU A 332 -24.17 -9.51 -10.90
C GLU A 332 -25.06 -9.23 -12.13
N VAL A 333 -24.47 -9.04 -13.31
CA VAL A 333 -25.21 -8.89 -14.57
C VAL A 333 -26.03 -10.15 -14.90
N LEU A 334 -25.49 -11.35 -14.67
CA LEU A 334 -26.25 -12.60 -14.84
C LEU A 334 -27.42 -12.71 -13.86
N ALA A 335 -27.18 -12.39 -12.59
CA ALA A 335 -28.21 -12.46 -11.56
C ALA A 335 -29.35 -11.46 -11.84
N ALA A 336 -29.02 -10.25 -12.28
CA ALA A 336 -30.04 -9.26 -12.65
C ALA A 336 -30.85 -9.71 -13.87
N GLN A 337 -30.22 -10.32 -14.87
CA GLN A 337 -30.95 -10.88 -16.02
C GLN A 337 -31.97 -11.96 -15.63
N GLU A 338 -31.73 -12.69 -14.54
CA GLU A 338 -32.60 -13.77 -14.06
C GLU A 338 -33.67 -13.27 -13.08
N ASN A 339 -33.37 -12.23 -12.28
CA ASN A 339 -34.17 -11.85 -11.12
C ASN A 339 -34.77 -10.43 -11.16
N GLU A 340 -34.32 -9.57 -12.08
CA GLU A 340 -34.77 -8.17 -12.17
C GLU A 340 -35.66 -7.95 -13.42
N PRO A 341 -36.74 -7.13 -13.31
CA PRO A 341 -37.55 -6.74 -14.46
C PRO A 341 -36.72 -5.97 -15.49
N ALA A 342 -37.15 -5.96 -16.75
CA ALA A 342 -36.39 -5.36 -17.86
C ALA A 342 -36.67 -3.87 -18.10
N ASP A 343 -37.07 -3.16 -17.05
CA ASP A 343 -37.52 -1.77 -17.16
C ASP A 343 -36.33 -0.83 -17.39
N ASP A 344 -36.26 -0.23 -18.58
CA ASP A 344 -35.20 0.68 -19.04
C ASP A 344 -33.78 0.08 -19.14
N ASP A 345 -33.68 -1.25 -19.27
CA ASP A 345 -32.41 -1.94 -19.49
C ASP A 345 -31.80 -1.59 -20.86
N GLN A 346 -30.47 -1.43 -20.90
CA GLN A 346 -29.73 -1.35 -22.17
C GLN A 346 -29.49 -2.76 -22.72
N LEU A 347 -29.69 -2.95 -24.03
CA LEU A 347 -29.32 -4.17 -24.73
C LEU A 347 -27.94 -4.02 -25.37
N GLU A 348 -27.12 -5.05 -25.22
CA GLU A 348 -25.80 -5.15 -25.84
C GLU A 348 -25.59 -6.51 -26.50
N LYS A 349 -24.63 -6.58 -27.43
CA LYS A 349 -24.37 -7.79 -28.22
C LYS A 349 -23.30 -8.67 -27.61
N LEU A 350 -23.54 -9.98 -27.66
CA LEU A 350 -22.56 -11.02 -27.36
C LEU A 350 -21.80 -11.43 -28.62
N SER A 351 -20.59 -11.97 -28.45
CA SER A 351 -19.74 -12.42 -29.56
C SER A 351 -20.37 -13.51 -30.44
N SER A 352 -21.27 -14.31 -29.87
CA SER A 352 -22.04 -15.36 -30.57
C SER A 352 -23.23 -14.82 -31.35
N GLY A 353 -23.46 -13.50 -31.35
CA GLY A 353 -24.59 -12.85 -32.01
C GLY A 353 -25.88 -12.80 -31.19
N GLY A 354 -25.86 -13.28 -29.94
CA GLY A 354 -26.94 -13.06 -28.98
C GLY A 354 -26.94 -11.65 -28.39
N GLU A 355 -27.93 -11.35 -27.57
CA GLU A 355 -28.02 -10.10 -26.81
C GLU A 355 -28.10 -10.39 -25.31
N TYR A 356 -27.69 -9.42 -24.50
CA TYR A 356 -27.85 -9.45 -23.06
C TYR A 356 -28.33 -8.09 -22.54
N ARG A 357 -29.01 -8.13 -21.39
CA ARG A 357 -29.53 -6.93 -20.72
C ARG A 357 -28.52 -6.38 -19.73
N ILE A 358 -28.42 -5.06 -19.66
CA ILE A 358 -27.64 -4.31 -18.69
C ILE A 358 -28.60 -3.45 -17.87
N PRO A 359 -28.78 -3.78 -16.58
CA PRO A 359 -29.54 -2.94 -15.66
C PRO A 359 -28.97 -1.53 -15.58
N GLN A 360 -29.86 -0.53 -15.45
CA GLN A 360 -29.45 0.88 -15.39
C GLN A 360 -28.39 1.17 -14.31
N ARG A 361 -28.49 0.51 -13.16
CA ARG A 361 -27.51 0.62 -12.05
C ARG A 361 -26.11 0.07 -12.38
N LEU A 362 -26.00 -0.80 -13.40
CA LEU A 362 -24.75 -1.44 -13.85
C LEU A 362 -24.20 -0.84 -15.15
N LYS A 363 -24.93 0.10 -15.77
CA LYS A 363 -24.49 0.80 -16.99
C LYS A 363 -23.16 1.50 -16.78
N ASN A 364 -22.99 2.15 -15.63
CA ASN A 364 -21.73 2.71 -15.18
C ASN A 364 -21.49 2.13 -13.78
N PRO A 365 -20.72 1.05 -13.63
CA PRO A 365 -20.54 0.41 -12.32
C PRO A 365 -19.53 1.18 -11.45
N GLY A 366 -19.72 1.13 -10.13
CA GLY A 366 -18.91 1.84 -9.15
C GLY A 366 -17.40 1.57 -9.28
N PHE A 367 -17.03 0.30 -9.38
CA PHE A 367 -15.62 -0.11 -9.49
C PHE A 367 -14.89 0.51 -10.69
N ALA A 368 -15.55 0.60 -11.85
CA ALA A 368 -14.94 1.13 -13.06
C ALA A 368 -14.69 2.64 -12.93
N ARG A 369 -15.66 3.39 -12.38
CA ARG A 369 -15.48 4.81 -12.04
C ARG A 369 -14.32 5.00 -11.06
N THR A 370 -14.33 4.25 -9.96
CA THR A 370 -13.30 4.38 -8.93
C THR A 370 -11.91 4.15 -9.51
N LEU A 371 -11.69 3.09 -10.29
CA LEU A 371 -10.37 2.80 -10.86
C LEU A 371 -9.89 3.87 -11.87
N ARG A 372 -10.81 4.43 -12.67
CA ARG A 372 -10.52 5.58 -13.55
C ARG A 372 -10.17 6.83 -12.76
N ASP A 373 -10.92 7.11 -11.69
CA ASP A 373 -10.69 8.26 -10.82
C ASP A 373 -9.34 8.14 -10.09
N LEU A 374 -8.90 6.93 -9.75
CA LEU A 374 -7.57 6.68 -9.19
C LEU A 374 -6.43 6.80 -10.23
N GLY A 375 -6.73 6.97 -11.53
CA GLY A 375 -5.72 7.11 -12.58
C GLY A 375 -5.09 5.79 -13.02
N VAL A 376 -5.82 4.68 -12.91
CA VAL A 376 -5.41 3.39 -13.50
C VAL A 376 -5.81 3.38 -14.98
N ASP A 377 -4.88 3.06 -15.86
CA ASP A 377 -5.09 3.01 -17.31
C ASP A 377 -5.61 1.64 -17.75
N ILE A 378 -5.09 0.56 -17.15
CA ILE A 378 -5.41 -0.83 -17.52
C ILE A 378 -5.73 -1.63 -16.27
N VAL A 379 -6.89 -2.26 -16.24
CA VAL A 379 -7.38 -3.08 -15.12
C VAL A 379 -7.54 -4.52 -15.58
N HIS A 380 -6.93 -5.46 -14.88
CA HIS A 380 -7.10 -6.89 -15.10
C HIS A 380 -7.93 -7.53 -14.00
N LEU A 381 -9.09 -8.06 -14.39
CA LEU A 381 -10.01 -8.76 -13.49
C LEU A 381 -9.52 -10.16 -13.13
N ALA A 382 -10.11 -10.75 -12.10
CA ALA A 382 -9.87 -12.13 -11.69
C ALA A 382 -11.21 -12.83 -11.38
N GLU A 383 -12.20 -12.69 -12.26
CA GLU A 383 -13.56 -13.15 -12.02
C GLU A 383 -13.67 -14.68 -11.85
N PHE A 384 -14.83 -15.11 -11.31
CA PHE A 384 -15.20 -16.51 -11.12
C PHE A 384 -14.39 -17.29 -10.07
N HIS A 385 -13.85 -16.59 -9.06
CA HIS A 385 -13.22 -17.16 -7.88
C HIS A 385 -14.22 -17.95 -7.01
N SER A 386 -14.50 -19.19 -7.41
CA SER A 386 -15.43 -20.08 -6.72
C SER A 386 -15.04 -21.54 -6.88
N GLY A 387 -15.15 -22.32 -5.80
CA GLY A 387 -14.93 -23.77 -5.85
C GLY A 387 -15.90 -24.55 -6.76
N LYS A 388 -16.99 -23.91 -7.23
CA LYS A 388 -17.93 -24.51 -8.20
C LYS A 388 -17.47 -24.36 -9.65
N THR A 389 -16.65 -23.36 -9.94
CA THR A 389 -16.24 -23.01 -11.31
C THR A 389 -15.56 -24.19 -12.04
N PRO A 390 -14.67 -24.97 -11.41
CA PRO A 390 -14.05 -26.12 -12.08
C PRO A 390 -15.02 -27.22 -12.52
N GLY A 391 -16.18 -27.34 -11.86
CA GLY A 391 -17.19 -28.37 -12.15
C GLY A 391 -18.27 -27.96 -13.17
N MET A 392 -18.20 -26.75 -13.72
CA MET A 392 -19.21 -26.26 -14.66
C MET A 392 -19.11 -26.95 -16.02
N THR A 393 -20.25 -27.11 -16.69
CA THR A 393 -20.30 -27.61 -18.08
C THR A 393 -19.71 -26.59 -19.05
N GLN A 394 -19.34 -27.03 -20.25
CA GLN A 394 -18.88 -26.13 -21.32
C GLN A 394 -19.88 -24.98 -21.54
N GLN A 395 -21.17 -25.27 -21.66
CA GLN A 395 -22.21 -24.26 -21.90
C GLN A 395 -22.26 -23.21 -20.77
N GLN A 396 -22.15 -23.66 -19.51
CA GLN A 396 -22.16 -22.76 -18.36
C GLN A 396 -20.91 -21.87 -18.28
N ARG A 397 -19.74 -22.40 -18.66
CA ARG A 397 -18.47 -21.67 -18.67
C ARG A 397 -18.42 -20.66 -19.80
N VAL A 398 -18.73 -21.07 -21.03
CA VAL A 398 -18.65 -20.17 -22.19
C VAL A 398 -19.69 -19.05 -22.10
N ARG A 399 -20.88 -19.29 -21.55
CA ARG A 399 -21.87 -18.21 -21.29
C ARG A 399 -21.31 -17.11 -20.36
N ARG A 400 -20.52 -17.50 -19.36
CA ARG A 400 -19.90 -16.57 -18.40
C ARG A 400 -18.73 -15.82 -19.01
N LEU A 401 -17.83 -16.54 -19.69
CA LEU A 401 -16.69 -15.93 -20.39
C LEU A 401 -17.14 -14.96 -21.47
N GLU A 402 -18.14 -15.34 -22.26
CA GLU A 402 -18.70 -14.48 -23.29
C GLU A 402 -19.23 -13.16 -22.72
N LEU A 403 -19.96 -13.22 -21.60
CA LEU A 403 -20.46 -12.02 -20.94
C LEU A 403 -19.32 -11.20 -20.30
N LEU A 404 -18.34 -11.84 -19.68
CA LEU A 404 -17.15 -11.16 -19.15
C LEU A 404 -16.42 -10.40 -20.27
N HIS A 405 -16.22 -11.03 -21.43
CA HIS A 405 -15.59 -10.40 -22.57
C HIS A 405 -16.40 -9.20 -23.09
N ALA A 406 -17.72 -9.34 -23.20
CA ALA A 406 -18.61 -8.27 -23.65
C ALA A 406 -18.60 -7.07 -22.67
N GLU A 407 -18.68 -7.31 -21.37
CA GLU A 407 -18.63 -6.25 -20.36
C GLU A 407 -17.27 -5.58 -20.29
N CYS A 408 -16.16 -6.33 -20.44
CA CYS A 408 -14.83 -5.74 -20.51
C CYS A 408 -14.67 -4.84 -21.74
N LEU A 409 -15.16 -5.27 -22.91
CA LEU A 409 -15.19 -4.43 -24.12
C LEU A 409 -16.01 -3.16 -23.87
N ARG A 410 -17.23 -3.29 -23.37
CA ARG A 410 -18.16 -2.18 -23.13
C ARG A 410 -17.62 -1.15 -22.14
N LEU A 411 -16.90 -1.60 -21.11
CA LEU A 411 -16.33 -0.73 -20.08
C LEU A 411 -14.96 -0.14 -20.47
N SER A 412 -14.42 -0.52 -21.62
CA SER A 412 -13.17 0.01 -22.17
C SER A 412 -13.40 1.17 -23.13
N ASP A 413 -12.41 2.06 -23.23
CA ASP A 413 -12.36 3.16 -24.19
C ASP A 413 -10.89 3.50 -24.55
N ASP A 414 -10.67 4.67 -25.17
CA ASP A 414 -9.34 5.13 -25.62
C ASP A 414 -8.38 5.49 -24.48
N LYS A 415 -8.89 5.63 -23.24
CA LYS A 415 -8.14 6.05 -22.06
C LYS A 415 -8.16 5.03 -20.93
N PHE A 416 -8.93 3.96 -21.07
CA PHE A 416 -9.09 2.95 -20.04
C PHE A 416 -9.40 1.59 -20.64
N LEU A 417 -8.67 0.57 -20.23
CA LEU A 417 -8.82 -0.79 -20.72
C LEU A 417 -9.14 -1.75 -19.57
N MET A 418 -10.33 -2.36 -19.64
CA MET A 418 -10.73 -3.45 -18.76
C MET A 418 -10.41 -4.78 -19.42
N LEU A 419 -9.65 -5.62 -18.74
CA LEU A 419 -9.16 -6.90 -19.24
C LEU A 419 -9.82 -8.07 -18.52
N PRO A 420 -10.32 -9.07 -19.27
CA PRO A 420 -10.84 -10.29 -18.69
C PRO A 420 -9.71 -11.12 -18.08
N GLY A 421 -10.01 -11.76 -16.96
CA GLY A 421 -9.09 -12.65 -16.27
C GLY A 421 -9.81 -13.46 -15.21
N GLU A 422 -9.14 -14.52 -14.76
CA GLU A 422 -9.68 -15.45 -13.77
C GLU A 422 -8.61 -15.87 -12.77
N GLU A 423 -9.04 -16.15 -11.53
CA GLU A 423 -8.31 -16.94 -10.53
C GLU A 423 -8.95 -18.35 -10.46
N PRO A 424 -8.47 -19.34 -11.24
CA PRO A 424 -9.25 -20.53 -11.57
C PRO A 424 -9.43 -21.55 -10.43
N ASN A 425 -8.62 -21.45 -9.36
CA ASN A 425 -8.64 -22.34 -8.19
C ASN A 425 -8.50 -23.85 -8.50
N VAL A 426 -7.79 -24.21 -9.58
CA VAL A 426 -7.59 -25.61 -10.00
C VAL A 426 -6.30 -25.80 -10.81
N HIS A 427 -5.89 -27.05 -11.06
CA HIS A 427 -4.76 -27.50 -11.88
C HIS A 427 -3.35 -27.26 -11.31
N PHE A 428 -2.98 -26.01 -11.02
CA PHE A 428 -1.71 -25.69 -10.36
C PHE A 428 -1.83 -25.77 -8.84
N GLY A 429 -0.70 -25.68 -8.14
CA GLY A 429 -0.69 -25.57 -6.68
C GLY A 429 -1.02 -24.15 -6.22
N GLY A 430 -1.65 -24.02 -5.04
CA GLY A 430 -2.05 -22.72 -4.51
C GLY A 430 -3.06 -22.00 -5.42
N HIS A 431 -3.16 -20.68 -5.23
CA HIS A 431 -3.93 -19.84 -6.13
C HIS A 431 -3.03 -19.22 -7.21
N TRP A 432 -3.59 -19.03 -8.40
CA TRP A 432 -2.89 -18.48 -9.55
C TRP A 432 -3.86 -17.71 -10.45
N ILE A 433 -3.31 -16.75 -11.18
CA ILE A 433 -4.05 -15.86 -12.06
C ILE A 433 -3.74 -16.21 -13.52
N SER A 434 -4.75 -16.09 -14.38
CA SER A 434 -4.63 -16.23 -15.83
C SER A 434 -4.82 -14.89 -16.54
N LEU A 435 -4.02 -14.62 -17.57
CA LEU A 435 -4.16 -13.46 -18.47
C LEU A 435 -3.87 -13.91 -19.91
N PHE A 436 -4.79 -13.66 -20.84
CA PHE A 436 -4.62 -13.94 -22.27
C PHE A 436 -4.52 -12.62 -23.05
N PRO A 437 -3.93 -12.58 -24.26
CA PRO A 437 -3.77 -11.34 -25.03
C PRO A 437 -5.02 -10.88 -25.80
N ASN A 438 -6.06 -11.68 -25.76
CA ASN A 438 -7.36 -11.48 -26.39
C ASN A 438 -8.41 -12.32 -25.62
N PRO A 439 -9.71 -12.11 -25.85
CA PRO A 439 -10.74 -13.00 -25.32
C PRO A 439 -10.47 -14.47 -25.66
N VAL A 440 -10.43 -15.35 -24.65
CA VAL A 440 -10.17 -16.80 -24.82
C VAL A 440 -11.27 -17.60 -24.14
N ASN A 441 -11.89 -18.51 -24.88
CA ASN A 441 -12.93 -19.39 -24.36
C ASN A 441 -12.31 -20.70 -23.87
N TRP A 442 -12.50 -21.03 -22.60
CA TRP A 442 -11.90 -22.22 -22.01
C TRP A 442 -12.72 -22.78 -20.84
N VAL A 443 -12.54 -24.07 -20.59
CA VAL A 443 -13.26 -24.89 -19.60
C VAL A 443 -12.23 -25.55 -18.69
N LEU A 444 -12.44 -25.45 -17.38
CA LEU A 444 -11.53 -25.89 -16.32
C LEU A 444 -11.60 -27.40 -16.03
N ASN A 445 -12.16 -28.17 -16.94
CA ASN A 445 -12.20 -29.62 -16.87
C ASN A 445 -12.08 -30.19 -18.29
N ARG A 446 -11.60 -31.42 -18.37
CA ARG A 446 -11.49 -32.18 -19.61
C ARG A 446 -11.85 -33.63 -19.32
N PRO A 447 -13.14 -33.99 -19.36
CA PRO A 447 -13.59 -35.37 -19.20
C PRO A 447 -12.92 -36.31 -20.21
N GLU A 448 -12.88 -37.60 -19.88
CA GLU A 448 -12.34 -38.62 -20.77
C GLU A 448 -13.02 -38.58 -22.15
N GLY A 449 -12.24 -38.67 -23.22
CA GLY A 449 -12.74 -38.56 -24.60
C GLY A 449 -12.92 -37.13 -25.10
N THR A 450 -12.90 -36.10 -24.24
CA THR A 450 -13.00 -34.70 -24.67
C THR A 450 -11.67 -34.20 -25.27
N PRO A 451 -11.67 -33.70 -26.53
CA PRO A 451 -10.46 -33.15 -27.13
C PRO A 451 -10.01 -31.86 -26.42
N PHE A 452 -8.73 -31.54 -26.52
CA PHE A 452 -8.15 -30.33 -25.92
C PHE A 452 -8.77 -29.03 -26.48
N VAL A 453 -9.17 -29.04 -27.76
CA VAL A 453 -9.85 -27.92 -28.42
C VAL A 453 -11.10 -28.46 -29.11
N VAL A 454 -12.20 -27.71 -28.99
CA VAL A 454 -13.44 -27.91 -29.74
C VAL A 454 -13.72 -26.64 -30.54
N ASP A 455 -14.01 -26.76 -31.82
CA ASP A 455 -14.49 -25.64 -32.63
C ASP A 455 -15.98 -25.41 -32.39
N HIS A 456 -16.31 -24.32 -31.71
CA HIS A 456 -17.68 -23.90 -31.47
C HIS A 456 -18.17 -23.02 -32.62
N PRO A 457 -19.33 -23.31 -33.24
CA PRO A 457 -19.76 -22.67 -34.48
C PRO A 457 -19.93 -21.15 -34.38
N ARG A 458 -20.12 -20.61 -33.17
CA ARG A 458 -20.30 -19.17 -32.92
C ARG A 458 -19.19 -18.50 -32.12
N LEU A 459 -18.36 -19.27 -31.43
CA LEU A 459 -17.35 -18.74 -30.49
C LEU A 459 -15.92 -19.05 -30.93
N GLY A 460 -15.75 -19.80 -32.01
CA GLY A 460 -14.46 -20.32 -32.43
C GLY A 460 -13.94 -21.36 -31.44
N ARG A 461 -12.63 -21.34 -31.17
CA ARG A 461 -11.95 -22.34 -30.36
C ARG A 461 -12.39 -22.27 -28.89
N VAL A 462 -12.77 -23.41 -28.33
CA VAL A 462 -13.01 -23.61 -26.90
C VAL A 462 -12.03 -24.65 -26.37
N TYR A 463 -11.19 -24.24 -25.42
CA TYR A 463 -10.17 -25.10 -24.82
C TYR A 463 -10.69 -25.84 -23.60
N HIS A 464 -10.47 -27.15 -23.53
CA HIS A 464 -10.77 -27.97 -22.35
C HIS A 464 -9.46 -28.34 -21.66
N VAL A 465 -9.26 -27.88 -20.43
CA VAL A 465 -8.02 -28.11 -19.68
C VAL A 465 -8.27 -29.05 -18.50
N GLY A 466 -7.56 -30.20 -18.46
CA GLY A 466 -7.73 -31.19 -17.40
C GLY A 466 -6.69 -31.11 -16.28
N GLY A 467 -5.56 -30.43 -16.52
CA GLY A 467 -4.45 -30.38 -15.57
C GLY A 467 -3.30 -29.49 -16.03
N LYS A 468 -2.20 -29.52 -15.28
CA LYS A 468 -1.03 -28.64 -15.44
C LYS A 468 -0.51 -28.56 -16.89
N ALA A 469 -0.38 -29.72 -17.55
CA ALA A 469 0.14 -29.80 -18.91
C ALA A 469 -0.79 -29.15 -19.95
N ASP A 470 -2.10 -29.34 -19.80
CA ASP A 470 -3.10 -28.72 -20.67
C ASP A 470 -3.14 -27.19 -20.47
N VAL A 471 -3.03 -26.70 -19.24
CA VAL A 471 -2.94 -25.26 -18.97
C VAL A 471 -1.69 -24.67 -19.63
N LEU A 472 -0.53 -25.30 -19.48
CA LEU A 472 0.69 -24.84 -20.17
C LEU A 472 0.53 -24.85 -21.68
N ARG A 473 -0.12 -25.88 -22.24
CA ARG A 473 -0.42 -25.97 -23.67
C ARG A 473 -1.33 -24.83 -24.13
N LEU A 474 -2.35 -24.48 -23.35
CA LEU A 474 -3.24 -23.35 -23.59
C LEU A 474 -2.48 -22.03 -23.58
N LEU A 475 -1.69 -21.77 -22.53
CA LEU A 475 -0.88 -20.55 -22.42
C LEU A 475 0.08 -20.39 -23.61
N ARG A 476 0.66 -21.49 -24.11
CA ARG A 476 1.51 -21.46 -25.30
C ARG A 476 0.72 -21.22 -26.59
N ALA A 477 -0.44 -21.87 -26.74
CA ALA A 477 -1.27 -21.75 -27.95
C ALA A 477 -1.86 -20.35 -28.13
N GLU A 478 -2.24 -19.70 -27.04
CA GLU A 478 -2.86 -18.36 -27.04
C GLU A 478 -1.89 -17.24 -26.64
N GLY A 479 -0.62 -17.55 -26.36
CA GLY A 479 0.35 -16.55 -25.92
C GLY A 479 0.07 -15.96 -24.52
N GLY A 480 -0.75 -16.63 -23.71
CA GLY A 480 -1.15 -16.20 -22.37
C GLY A 480 -0.04 -16.27 -21.31
N LEU A 481 -0.32 -15.68 -20.16
CA LEU A 481 0.50 -15.68 -18.96
C LEU A 481 -0.26 -16.23 -17.76
N ALA A 482 0.49 -16.78 -16.80
CA ALA A 482 0.02 -17.13 -15.48
C ALA A 482 1.02 -16.73 -14.40
N TRP A 483 0.57 -16.53 -13.16
CA TRP A 483 1.43 -16.31 -11.99
C TRP A 483 0.76 -16.75 -10.70
N THR A 484 1.56 -16.97 -9.66
CA THR A 484 1.07 -17.28 -8.31
C THR A 484 0.44 -16.04 -7.67
N ALA A 485 -0.84 -16.14 -7.31
CA ALA A 485 -1.51 -15.14 -6.46
C ALA A 485 -1.01 -15.27 -5.02
N HIS A 486 -0.81 -14.14 -4.34
CA HIS A 486 -0.48 -14.04 -2.92
C HIS A 486 0.48 -15.15 -2.41
N ALA A 487 1.63 -15.28 -3.08
CA ALA A 487 2.56 -16.42 -2.96
C ALA A 487 3.16 -16.62 -1.56
N ARG A 488 3.15 -17.81 -0.97
CA ARG A 488 3.60 -18.09 0.42
C ARG A 488 2.67 -17.59 1.52
N ILE A 489 1.44 -17.17 1.21
CA ILE A 489 0.38 -16.89 2.20
C ILE A 489 -0.97 -17.39 1.70
N LYS A 490 -2.00 -17.36 2.58
CA LYS A 490 -3.36 -17.83 2.27
C LYS A 490 -3.32 -19.25 1.67
N SER A 491 -4.09 -19.52 0.62
CA SER A 491 -4.10 -20.80 -0.08
C SER A 491 -2.81 -21.09 -0.88
N SER A 492 -1.97 -20.07 -1.11
CA SER A 492 -0.66 -20.23 -1.77
C SER A 492 0.50 -20.45 -0.79
N THR A 493 0.21 -20.86 0.45
CA THR A 493 1.25 -21.29 1.41
C THR A 493 2.12 -22.39 0.78
N GLY A 494 3.44 -22.19 0.76
CA GLY A 494 4.41 -23.13 0.16
C GLY A 494 4.53 -23.07 -1.37
N PHE A 495 3.86 -22.13 -2.03
CA PHE A 495 3.96 -21.90 -3.48
C PHE A 495 4.49 -20.49 -3.77
N PRO A 496 5.33 -20.30 -4.80
CA PRO A 496 5.67 -21.24 -5.86
C PRO A 496 6.73 -22.30 -5.54
N ASP A 497 7.35 -22.24 -4.35
CA ASP A 497 8.50 -23.08 -3.98
C ASP A 497 8.35 -24.57 -4.32
N ARG A 498 7.18 -25.17 -4.03
CA ARG A 498 6.91 -26.60 -4.26
C ARG A 498 6.78 -27.01 -5.73
N TYR A 499 6.58 -26.08 -6.66
CA TYR A 499 6.46 -26.38 -8.08
C TYR A 499 7.47 -25.65 -8.95
N ARG A 500 8.50 -25.04 -8.37
CA ARG A 500 9.51 -24.29 -9.11
C ARG A 500 10.23 -25.13 -10.19
N ASP A 501 10.32 -26.45 -9.96
CA ASP A 501 10.99 -27.39 -10.88
C ASP A 501 10.02 -27.99 -11.92
N GLU A 502 8.76 -27.56 -11.94
CA GLU A 502 7.75 -28.06 -12.88
C GLU A 502 7.82 -27.30 -14.21
N LEU A 503 7.57 -28.03 -15.32
CA LEU A 503 7.69 -27.48 -16.69
C LEU A 503 6.86 -26.22 -16.93
N PHE A 504 5.70 -26.10 -16.28
CA PHE A 504 4.87 -24.91 -16.43
C PHE A 504 5.50 -23.69 -15.77
N PHE A 505 6.14 -23.86 -14.60
CA PHE A 505 6.81 -22.77 -13.89
C PHE A 505 8.04 -22.31 -14.67
N GLN A 506 8.86 -23.24 -15.15
CA GLN A 506 10.08 -22.92 -15.92
C GLN A 506 9.77 -22.18 -17.23
N SER A 507 8.57 -22.40 -17.81
CA SER A 507 8.11 -21.68 -19.00
C SER A 507 8.08 -20.16 -18.81
N ASP A 508 8.40 -19.42 -19.87
CA ASP A 508 8.25 -17.94 -19.92
C ASP A 508 6.77 -17.48 -19.87
N ARG A 509 5.85 -18.44 -20.02
CA ARG A 509 4.41 -18.27 -19.84
C ARG A 509 3.97 -18.24 -18.38
N PHE A 510 4.84 -18.66 -17.46
CA PHE A 510 4.59 -18.50 -16.03
C PHE A 510 5.53 -17.40 -15.51
N LEU A 511 4.92 -16.27 -15.20
CA LEU A 511 5.62 -15.02 -14.91
C LEU A 511 6.39 -15.09 -13.59
N GLY A 512 5.86 -15.79 -12.60
CA GLY A 512 6.42 -15.83 -11.24
C GLY A 512 5.31 -15.70 -10.22
N ALA A 513 5.26 -14.58 -9.50
CA ALA A 513 4.33 -14.35 -8.41
C ALA A 513 3.79 -12.91 -8.41
N ALA A 514 2.99 -12.57 -7.40
CA ALA A 514 2.47 -11.23 -7.23
C ALA A 514 2.68 -10.66 -5.82
N TRP A 515 2.91 -9.35 -5.78
CA TRP A 515 3.19 -8.54 -4.61
C TRP A 515 1.92 -7.89 -4.09
N LYS A 516 1.71 -8.09 -2.79
CA LYS A 516 0.74 -7.39 -1.96
C LYS A 516 1.36 -7.26 -0.58
N ALA A 517 1.18 -6.12 0.06
CA ALA A 517 1.65 -5.84 1.41
C ALA A 517 0.90 -6.66 2.49
N MET A 518 1.18 -7.96 2.54
CA MET A 518 0.64 -8.88 3.55
C MET A 518 1.66 -9.98 3.92
N PRO A 519 1.70 -10.45 5.18
CA PRO A 519 0.97 -9.92 6.34
C PRO A 519 1.49 -8.53 6.75
N ALA A 520 0.71 -7.79 7.55
CA ALA A 520 1.15 -6.52 8.12
C ALA A 520 2.12 -6.77 9.31
N ASP A 521 3.26 -6.08 9.30
CA ASP A 521 4.28 -6.12 10.36
C ASP A 521 4.99 -4.76 10.39
N LEU A 522 4.76 -3.99 11.45
CA LEU A 522 5.31 -2.64 11.58
C LEU A 522 6.74 -2.62 12.14
N SER A 523 7.40 -3.78 12.28
CA SER A 523 8.85 -3.84 12.51
C SER A 523 9.69 -3.83 11.24
N GLN A 524 9.07 -4.11 10.09
CA GLN A 524 9.79 -4.14 8.83
C GLN A 524 9.98 -2.72 8.29
N PRO A 525 11.16 -2.37 7.76
CA PRO A 525 11.42 -1.04 7.18
C PRO A 525 10.85 -0.89 5.76
N ARG A 526 10.04 -1.86 5.31
CA ARG A 526 9.45 -1.96 3.97
C ARG A 526 8.16 -2.77 4.00
N LEU A 527 7.31 -2.59 2.99
CA LEU A 527 6.08 -3.36 2.82
C LEU A 527 6.35 -4.66 2.04
N GLY A 528 5.62 -5.73 2.37
CA GLY A 528 5.58 -6.93 1.55
C GLY A 528 6.89 -7.73 1.46
N SER A 529 7.75 -7.70 2.51
CA SER A 529 9.04 -8.42 2.55
C SER A 529 8.95 -9.86 2.04
N ARG A 530 7.90 -10.61 2.43
CA ARG A 530 7.62 -11.99 1.96
C ARG A 530 7.77 -12.18 0.45
N VAL A 531 7.22 -11.26 -0.35
CA VAL A 531 7.24 -11.38 -1.82
C VAL A 531 8.50 -10.75 -2.41
N LEU A 532 9.06 -9.72 -1.78
CA LEU A 532 10.35 -9.16 -2.22
C LEU A 532 11.48 -10.18 -2.05
N ASP A 533 11.48 -10.91 -0.94
CA ASP A 533 12.42 -12.01 -0.71
C ASP A 533 12.14 -13.17 -1.69
N LEU A 534 10.88 -13.45 -2.02
CA LEU A 534 10.54 -14.41 -3.09
C LEU A 534 11.03 -13.96 -4.47
N LEU A 535 10.98 -12.67 -4.81
CA LEU A 535 11.54 -12.15 -6.07
C LEU A 535 13.04 -12.43 -6.14
N ASP A 536 13.75 -12.25 -5.03
CA ASP A 536 15.18 -12.56 -4.93
C ASP A 536 15.45 -14.06 -5.08
N ASP A 537 14.66 -14.89 -4.39
CA ASP A 537 14.74 -16.35 -4.49
C ASP A 537 14.50 -16.83 -5.94
N MET A 538 13.41 -16.37 -6.57
CA MET A 538 13.08 -16.72 -7.95
C MET A 538 14.15 -16.27 -8.93
N SER A 539 14.75 -15.10 -8.71
CA SER A 539 15.86 -14.61 -9.54
C SER A 539 17.11 -15.49 -9.42
N ASN A 540 17.30 -16.15 -8.27
CA ASN A 540 18.36 -17.14 -8.06
C ASN A 540 18.04 -18.53 -8.63
N TRP A 541 16.76 -18.89 -8.82
CA TRP A 541 16.37 -20.20 -9.37
C TRP A 541 16.76 -20.40 -10.85
N GLY A 542 17.09 -19.33 -11.57
CA GLY A 542 17.75 -19.38 -12.88
C GLY A 542 16.87 -19.06 -14.08
N ASP A 543 15.57 -19.33 -14.01
CA ASP A 543 14.62 -18.86 -15.03
C ASP A 543 14.21 -17.42 -14.74
N PRO A 544 14.15 -16.54 -15.76
CA PRO A 544 13.60 -15.21 -15.57
C PRO A 544 12.16 -15.26 -15.06
N LYS A 545 11.97 -14.73 -13.85
CA LYS A 545 10.68 -14.57 -13.18
C LYS A 545 10.57 -13.17 -12.61
N TYR A 546 9.33 -12.72 -12.49
CA TYR A 546 8.97 -11.37 -12.14
C TYR A 546 7.85 -11.37 -11.11
N VAL A 547 7.71 -10.23 -10.46
CA VAL A 547 6.65 -9.99 -9.49
C VAL A 547 5.92 -8.71 -9.85
N LEU A 548 4.63 -8.83 -10.20
CA LEU A 548 3.74 -7.69 -10.40
C LEU A 548 3.01 -7.32 -9.10
N GLY A 549 2.62 -6.05 -8.96
CA GLY A 549 1.67 -5.63 -7.94
C GLY A 549 0.25 -6.12 -8.26
N GLU A 550 -0.42 -6.69 -7.27
CA GLU A 550 -1.84 -7.06 -7.32
C GLU A 550 -2.60 -6.60 -6.07
N VAL A 551 -3.93 -6.53 -6.15
CA VAL A 551 -4.75 -5.97 -5.04
C VAL A 551 -5.51 -7.04 -4.25
N ASP A 552 -6.11 -8.05 -4.90
CA ASP A 552 -6.89 -9.14 -4.27
C ASP A 552 -8.05 -8.61 -3.41
N VAL A 553 -8.93 -7.80 -4.04
CA VAL A 553 -10.13 -7.23 -3.40
C VAL A 553 -11.41 -7.64 -4.10
N PHE A 554 -12.48 -7.81 -3.32
CA PHE A 554 -13.74 -8.41 -3.73
C PHE A 554 -14.93 -7.45 -3.85
N LYS A 555 -14.76 -6.18 -3.43
CA LYS A 555 -15.80 -5.16 -3.61
C LYS A 555 -15.20 -3.77 -3.67
N ILE A 556 -15.63 -2.98 -4.65
CA ILE A 556 -15.18 -1.60 -4.87
C ILE A 556 -16.40 -0.73 -5.13
N GLU A 557 -16.55 0.32 -4.32
CA GLU A 557 -17.52 1.39 -4.53
C GLU A 557 -16.82 2.76 -4.43
N PRO A 558 -17.43 3.85 -4.91
CA PRO A 558 -16.82 5.18 -4.86
C PRO A 558 -16.51 5.71 -3.44
N ASP A 559 -17.25 5.25 -2.43
CA ASP A 559 -17.10 5.65 -1.02
C ASP A 559 -16.17 4.73 -0.21
N HIS A 560 -15.56 3.74 -0.88
CA HIS A 560 -14.57 2.83 -0.29
C HIS A 560 -13.18 3.47 -0.18
N GLU A 561 -12.35 2.87 0.67
CA GLU A 561 -10.95 3.22 0.96
C GLU A 561 -9.98 2.40 0.07
N LEU A 562 -10.22 2.37 -1.25
CA LEU A 562 -9.46 1.48 -2.15
C LEU A 562 -7.98 1.84 -2.25
N TYR A 563 -7.64 3.13 -2.38
CA TYR A 563 -6.26 3.59 -2.64
C TYR A 563 -5.26 3.05 -1.62
N ALA A 564 -5.61 3.06 -0.33
CA ALA A 564 -4.78 2.55 0.76
C ALA A 564 -4.32 1.09 0.56
N HIS A 565 -5.13 0.29 -0.13
CA HIS A 565 -4.84 -1.11 -0.42
C HIS A 565 -4.19 -1.33 -1.77
N MET A 566 -4.06 -0.30 -2.62
CA MET A 566 -3.57 -0.48 -3.99
C MET A 566 -2.05 -0.50 -4.08
N ASN A 567 -1.60 -1.27 -5.06
CA ASN A 567 -0.26 -1.23 -5.58
C ASN A 567 -0.32 -1.56 -7.06
N VAL A 568 0.36 -0.76 -7.88
CA VAL A 568 0.19 -0.78 -9.33
C VAL A 568 1.52 -1.01 -10.03
N ASN A 569 1.43 -1.30 -11.31
CA ASN A 569 2.54 -1.59 -12.19
C ASN A 569 2.62 -0.49 -13.24
N TYR A 570 3.76 0.17 -13.36
CA TYR A 570 4.00 1.08 -14.47
C TYR A 570 4.68 0.29 -15.57
N LEU A 571 3.88 -0.15 -16.55
CA LEU A 571 4.39 -0.89 -17.71
C LEU A 571 5.06 0.09 -18.65
N ARG A 572 6.25 -0.23 -19.16
CA ARG A 572 6.90 0.52 -20.24
C ARG A 572 6.15 0.26 -21.54
N LEU A 573 5.06 1.00 -21.69
CA LEU A 573 4.08 0.91 -22.76
C LEU A 573 3.59 2.34 -23.03
N GLU A 574 3.75 2.82 -24.26
CA GLU A 574 3.43 4.23 -24.58
C GLU A 574 1.93 4.49 -24.74
N LYS A 575 1.16 3.46 -25.08
CA LYS A 575 -0.26 3.58 -25.43
C LYS A 575 -1.04 2.40 -24.90
N ILE A 576 -2.24 2.70 -24.43
CA ILE A 576 -3.24 1.71 -24.07
C ILE A 576 -3.71 1.03 -25.37
N PRO A 577 -3.62 -0.31 -25.49
CA PRO A 577 -4.15 -1.02 -26.65
C PRO A 577 -5.67 -0.97 -26.67
N ARG A 578 -6.28 -1.02 -27.86
CA ARG A 578 -7.73 -1.14 -27.99
C ARG A 578 -8.15 -2.59 -27.74
N PHE A 579 -9.29 -2.78 -27.09
CA PHE A 579 -9.78 -4.13 -26.76
C PHE A 579 -9.95 -5.00 -28.01
N GLU A 580 -10.47 -4.42 -29.08
CA GLU A 580 -10.79 -5.10 -30.35
C GLU A 580 -9.55 -5.55 -31.13
N ASP A 581 -8.42 -4.87 -30.93
CA ASP A 581 -7.14 -5.23 -31.55
C ASP A 581 -6.37 -6.28 -30.72
N GLY A 582 -6.83 -6.55 -29.50
CA GLY A 582 -6.11 -7.33 -28.49
C GLY A 582 -5.05 -6.51 -27.75
N TRP A 583 -4.57 -7.07 -26.65
CA TRP A 583 -3.67 -6.42 -25.70
C TRP A 583 -2.38 -7.23 -25.48
N GLN A 584 -1.92 -7.93 -26.51
CA GLN A 584 -0.60 -8.59 -26.52
C GLN A 584 0.53 -7.67 -26.01
N PRO A 585 0.60 -6.36 -26.33
CA PRO A 585 1.63 -5.47 -25.79
C PRO A 585 1.72 -5.45 -24.25
N VAL A 586 0.59 -5.62 -23.55
CA VAL A 586 0.54 -5.69 -22.08
C VAL A 586 1.24 -6.96 -21.59
N LEU A 587 0.88 -8.13 -22.14
CA LEU A 587 1.49 -9.40 -21.78
C LEU A 587 2.98 -9.41 -22.13
N ASP A 588 3.34 -8.79 -23.24
CA ASP A 588 4.71 -8.66 -23.69
C ASP A 588 5.57 -7.81 -22.75
N ALA A 589 5.05 -6.69 -22.25
CA ALA A 589 5.72 -5.87 -21.25
C ALA A 589 5.91 -6.64 -19.94
N LEU A 590 4.88 -7.34 -19.46
CA LEU A 590 4.94 -8.18 -18.26
C LEU A 590 5.95 -9.32 -18.42
N ARG A 591 5.84 -10.12 -19.49
CA ARG A 591 6.71 -11.28 -19.78
C ARG A 591 8.18 -10.90 -19.91
N ARG A 592 8.47 -9.68 -20.37
CA ARG A 592 9.83 -9.16 -20.51
C ARG A 592 10.31 -8.36 -19.30
N GLY A 593 9.56 -8.30 -18.19
CA GLY A 593 9.96 -7.56 -16.99
C GLY A 593 10.07 -6.04 -17.20
N GLN A 594 9.38 -5.49 -18.22
CA GLN A 594 9.46 -4.09 -18.62
C GLN A 594 8.55 -3.20 -17.78
N PHE A 595 8.68 -3.28 -16.45
CA PHE A 595 7.86 -2.51 -15.52
C PHE A 595 8.54 -2.33 -14.16
N PHE A 596 8.00 -1.39 -13.37
CA PHE A 596 8.26 -1.31 -11.94
C PHE A 596 6.92 -1.33 -11.19
N VAL A 597 6.98 -1.72 -9.92
CA VAL A 597 5.80 -1.77 -9.03
C VAL A 597 5.92 -0.66 -8.01
N THR A 598 4.79 -0.03 -7.66
CA THR A 598 4.76 1.05 -6.66
C THR A 598 3.43 1.12 -5.92
N THR A 599 3.45 1.68 -4.71
CA THR A 599 2.25 2.13 -3.99
C THR A 599 1.70 3.47 -4.51
N GLY A 600 2.50 4.24 -5.27
CA GLY A 600 2.07 5.44 -5.97
C GLY A 600 2.90 6.68 -5.66
N GLU A 601 3.41 6.82 -4.43
CA GLU A 601 4.14 8.01 -3.97
C GLU A 601 5.52 8.12 -4.61
N VAL A 602 6.26 7.01 -4.64
CA VAL A 602 7.58 6.89 -5.26
C VAL A 602 7.44 6.33 -6.68
N LEU A 603 7.98 7.03 -7.68
CA LEU A 603 7.97 6.61 -9.08
C LEU A 603 9.41 6.45 -9.57
N ILE A 604 9.62 5.48 -10.48
CA ILE A 604 10.91 5.20 -11.12
C ILE A 604 10.81 5.45 -12.64
N PRO A 605 10.82 6.72 -13.10
CA PRO A 605 10.82 7.05 -14.53
C PRO A 605 11.86 6.30 -15.38
N GLU A 606 13.05 6.09 -14.83
CA GLU A 606 14.13 5.39 -15.52
C GLU A 606 14.94 4.58 -14.51
N PHE A 607 15.30 3.35 -14.90
CA PHE A 607 16.27 2.53 -14.20
C PHE A 607 17.11 1.80 -15.24
N THR A 608 18.44 1.93 -15.15
CA THR A 608 19.37 1.21 -16.02
C THR A 608 20.58 0.67 -15.27
N VAL A 609 21.12 -0.45 -15.77
CA VAL A 609 22.39 -1.06 -15.37
C VAL A 609 23.26 -1.16 -16.61
N ASN A 610 24.36 -0.39 -16.67
CA ASN A 610 25.17 -0.19 -17.89
C ASN A 610 24.29 0.13 -19.12
N GLY A 611 23.26 0.96 -18.95
CA GLY A 611 22.34 1.37 -20.02
C GLY A 611 21.27 0.34 -20.39
N ARG A 612 21.19 -0.81 -19.71
CA ARG A 612 20.14 -1.82 -19.91
C ARG A 612 19.06 -1.71 -18.86
N GLN A 613 17.82 -1.89 -19.27
CA GLN A 613 16.65 -1.69 -18.42
C GLN A 613 16.15 -3.02 -17.81
N SER A 614 15.20 -2.93 -16.88
CA SER A 614 14.54 -4.09 -16.26
C SER A 614 14.16 -5.17 -17.28
N GLY A 615 14.50 -6.42 -16.95
CA GLY A 615 14.28 -7.61 -17.76
C GLY A 615 15.26 -7.83 -18.90
N GLU A 616 16.15 -6.88 -19.19
CA GLU A 616 17.20 -7.01 -20.21
C GLU A 616 18.48 -7.63 -19.63
N LEU A 617 19.43 -7.93 -20.52
CA LEU A 617 20.75 -8.45 -20.17
C LEU A 617 21.82 -7.37 -20.26
N ALA A 618 22.45 -7.05 -19.13
CA ALA A 618 23.62 -6.18 -19.04
C ALA A 618 24.93 -6.98 -19.07
N THR A 619 25.92 -6.45 -19.79
CA THR A 619 27.27 -7.00 -19.80
C THR A 619 28.08 -6.39 -18.67
N VAL A 620 28.72 -7.25 -17.86
CA VAL A 620 29.64 -6.85 -16.79
C VAL A 620 31.05 -6.85 -17.36
N HIS A 621 31.74 -5.71 -17.26
CA HIS A 621 33.11 -5.55 -17.73
C HIS A 621 34.13 -6.16 -16.75
N ASN A 622 35.38 -6.34 -17.19
CA ASN A 622 36.44 -7.05 -16.44
C ASN A 622 36.72 -6.52 -15.03
N ASN A 623 36.33 -5.28 -14.72
CA ASN A 623 36.49 -4.68 -13.39
C ASN A 623 35.40 -5.10 -12.39
N GLY A 624 34.44 -5.95 -12.79
CA GLY A 624 33.35 -6.44 -11.94
C GLY A 624 32.31 -5.38 -11.56
N LYS A 625 32.38 -4.17 -12.15
CA LYS A 625 31.52 -3.04 -11.76
C LYS A 625 30.53 -2.69 -12.86
N VAL A 626 29.36 -2.23 -12.42
CA VAL A 626 28.33 -1.66 -13.29
C VAL A 626 27.93 -0.27 -12.80
N GLU A 627 27.56 0.57 -13.74
CA GLU A 627 26.87 1.83 -13.48
C GLU A 627 25.38 1.54 -13.33
N VAL A 628 24.83 1.91 -12.18
CA VAL A 628 23.38 1.93 -11.94
C VAL A 628 22.91 3.37 -11.99
N ARG A 629 21.98 3.68 -12.90
CA ARG A 629 21.29 4.97 -12.97
C ARG A 629 19.82 4.78 -12.62
N VAL A 630 19.31 5.65 -11.76
CA VAL A 630 17.90 5.67 -11.40
C VAL A 630 17.37 7.11 -11.35
N ASP A 631 16.32 7.38 -12.09
CA ASP A 631 15.55 8.61 -11.99
C ASP A 631 14.37 8.35 -11.06
N LEU A 632 14.19 9.22 -10.06
CA LEU A 632 13.15 9.10 -9.05
C LEU A 632 12.27 10.34 -9.02
N GLN A 633 10.97 10.14 -8.75
CA GLN A 633 10.02 11.18 -8.35
C GLN A 633 9.27 10.73 -7.10
N TRP A 634 9.06 11.62 -6.13
CA TRP A 634 8.44 11.25 -4.86
C TRP A 634 7.64 12.39 -4.24
N THR A 635 6.72 12.07 -3.34
CA THR A 635 5.93 13.06 -2.59
C THR A 635 6.41 13.23 -1.15
N PHE A 636 6.69 12.12 -0.45
CA PHE A 636 7.34 12.13 0.87
C PHE A 636 8.87 12.05 0.75
N PRO A 637 9.63 12.65 1.68
CA PRO A 637 11.07 12.47 1.77
C PRO A 637 11.48 10.99 1.70
N LEU A 638 12.47 10.65 0.90
CA LEU A 638 12.94 9.27 0.75
C LEU A 638 13.77 8.86 1.97
N THR A 639 13.66 7.61 2.43
CA THR A 639 14.50 7.08 3.50
C THR A 639 15.75 6.44 2.93
N TYR A 640 15.59 5.49 2.00
CA TYR A 640 16.72 4.78 1.40
C TYR A 640 16.37 4.22 0.03
N ALA A 641 17.42 3.97 -0.76
CA ALA A 641 17.39 2.99 -1.83
C ALA A 641 18.17 1.75 -1.39
N GLU A 642 17.79 0.58 -1.90
CA GLU A 642 18.54 -0.65 -1.71
C GLU A 642 18.84 -1.26 -3.07
N ILE A 643 20.11 -1.46 -3.37
CA ILE A 643 20.57 -2.20 -4.55
C ILE A 643 20.73 -3.66 -4.13
N ILE A 644 20.03 -4.55 -4.80
CA ILE A 644 20.01 -5.98 -4.51
C ILE A 644 20.64 -6.72 -5.67
N THR A 645 21.55 -7.64 -5.35
CA THR A 645 22.26 -8.48 -6.32
C THR A 645 22.24 -9.93 -5.86
N GLY A 646 22.27 -10.89 -6.78
CA GLY A 646 22.39 -12.30 -6.44
C GLY A 646 23.27 -13.08 -7.40
N ASP A 647 23.94 -14.11 -6.90
CA ASP A 647 24.90 -14.95 -7.64
C ASP A 647 24.29 -16.28 -8.14
N GLY A 648 22.98 -16.47 -7.93
CA GLY A 648 22.27 -17.74 -8.16
C GLY A 648 22.05 -18.56 -6.88
N HIS A 649 22.64 -18.16 -5.75
CA HIS A 649 22.50 -18.85 -4.46
C HIS A 649 22.34 -17.85 -3.31
N ASN A 650 23.19 -16.84 -3.23
CA ASN A 650 23.22 -15.82 -2.20
C ASN A 650 22.67 -14.49 -2.72
N VAL A 651 22.15 -13.68 -1.81
CA VAL A 651 21.65 -12.33 -2.08
C VAL A 651 22.47 -11.33 -1.28
N LYS A 652 22.96 -10.29 -1.93
CA LYS A 652 23.66 -9.15 -1.31
C LYS A 652 22.84 -7.88 -1.49
N ARG A 653 22.67 -7.15 -0.39
CA ARG A 653 21.95 -5.88 -0.33
C ARG A 653 22.92 -4.75 0.00
N GLN A 654 22.87 -3.67 -0.77
CA GLN A 654 23.59 -2.43 -0.50
C GLN A 654 22.57 -1.32 -0.28
N ARG A 655 22.43 -0.89 0.98
CA ARG A 655 21.58 0.25 1.34
C ARG A 655 22.31 1.56 1.06
N ILE A 656 21.57 2.51 0.49
CA ILE A 656 22.00 3.87 0.17
C ILE A 656 21.07 4.81 0.92
N ASP A 657 21.64 5.63 1.80
CA ASP A 657 20.86 6.62 2.54
C ASP A 657 20.37 7.73 1.60
N LEU A 658 19.07 8.00 1.64
CA LEU A 658 18.41 9.08 0.89
C LEU A 658 17.81 10.14 1.83
N SER A 659 18.18 10.13 3.11
CA SER A 659 17.62 11.00 4.14
C SER A 659 17.80 12.51 3.88
N ALA A 660 18.73 12.87 2.98
CA ALA A 660 18.94 14.25 2.53
C ALA A 660 17.86 14.77 1.55
N THR A 661 16.95 13.91 1.07
CA THR A 661 15.86 14.32 0.18
C THR A 661 14.74 15.03 0.94
N GLU A 662 14.12 16.02 0.30
CA GLU A 662 12.97 16.78 0.81
C GLU A 662 11.67 16.29 0.15
N SER A 663 10.51 16.77 0.59
CA SER A 663 9.20 16.40 0.00
C SER A 663 9.07 16.87 -1.46
N PHE A 664 8.22 16.21 -2.25
CA PHE A 664 7.90 16.59 -3.64
C PHE A 664 9.11 16.71 -4.59
N GLY A 665 10.05 15.77 -4.52
CA GLY A 665 11.30 15.83 -5.29
C GLY A 665 11.29 15.04 -6.60
N LYS A 666 12.21 15.42 -7.50
CA LYS A 666 12.61 14.68 -8.71
C LYS A 666 14.12 14.76 -8.86
N LYS A 667 14.80 13.61 -8.95
CA LYS A 667 16.27 13.57 -9.04
C LYS A 667 16.78 12.30 -9.72
N SER A 668 17.87 12.45 -10.45
CA SER A 668 18.67 11.34 -10.98
C SER A 668 19.78 10.97 -10.01
N PHE A 669 19.93 9.68 -9.76
CA PHE A 669 21.01 9.11 -8.95
C PHE A 669 21.84 8.18 -9.81
N LYS A 670 23.14 8.12 -9.49
CA LYS A 670 24.11 7.27 -10.16
C LYS A 670 24.99 6.58 -9.13
N PHE A 671 25.10 5.27 -9.24
CA PHE A 671 25.87 4.43 -8.33
C PHE A 671 26.83 3.55 -9.12
N ASN A 672 28.06 3.41 -8.63
CA ASN A 672 29.00 2.41 -9.14
C ASN A 672 28.94 1.20 -8.22
N VAL A 673 28.43 0.08 -8.72
CA VAL A 673 28.14 -1.11 -7.92
C VAL A 673 29.09 -2.22 -8.32
N ASP A 674 29.70 -2.85 -7.32
CA ASP A 674 30.44 -4.10 -7.52
C ASP A 674 29.45 -5.26 -7.59
N VAL A 675 29.41 -5.88 -8.77
CA VAL A 675 28.56 -7.01 -9.13
C VAL A 675 29.40 -8.23 -9.49
N SER A 676 30.63 -8.30 -8.98
CA SER A 676 31.50 -9.47 -9.14
C SER A 676 30.74 -10.73 -8.74
N GLN A 677 30.68 -11.71 -9.65
CA GLN A 677 29.94 -12.98 -9.51
C GLN A 677 28.40 -12.86 -9.51
N ALA A 678 27.83 -11.66 -9.54
CA ALA A 678 26.37 -11.50 -9.59
C ALA A 678 25.82 -11.83 -10.99
N ARG A 679 24.63 -12.43 -11.00
CA ARG A 679 23.86 -12.85 -12.19
C ARG A 679 22.65 -11.96 -12.44
N TRP A 680 22.25 -11.15 -11.47
CA TRP A 680 21.16 -10.20 -11.60
C TRP A 680 21.30 -9.04 -10.62
N LEU A 681 20.65 -7.93 -10.92
CA LEU A 681 20.57 -6.73 -10.07
C LEU A 681 19.18 -6.10 -10.17
N ARG A 682 18.61 -5.69 -9.04
CA ARG A 682 17.40 -4.84 -8.98
C ARG A 682 17.52 -3.76 -7.90
N ILE A 683 16.58 -2.81 -7.87
CA ILE A 683 16.53 -1.76 -6.86
C ILE A 683 15.17 -1.71 -6.17
N GLU A 684 15.18 -1.33 -4.89
CA GLU A 684 14.02 -0.90 -4.11
C GLU A 684 14.26 0.53 -3.61
N VAL A 685 13.19 1.32 -3.51
CA VAL A 685 13.24 2.68 -2.95
C VAL A 685 12.05 2.86 -2.01
N TRP A 686 12.33 3.37 -0.81
CA TRP A 686 11.33 3.51 0.26
C TRP A 686 11.39 4.91 0.87
N ASP A 687 10.23 5.49 1.13
CA ASP A 687 10.08 6.79 1.79
C ASP A 687 9.84 6.68 3.31
N ILE A 688 9.68 7.83 3.97
CA ILE A 688 9.46 7.90 5.42
C ILE A 688 8.11 7.35 5.89
N ALA A 689 7.13 7.25 5.00
CA ALA A 689 5.83 6.62 5.26
C ALA A 689 5.83 5.13 4.89
N THR A 690 6.99 4.59 4.47
CA THR A 690 7.15 3.23 3.92
C THR A 690 6.32 2.99 2.66
N ASN A 691 6.04 4.04 1.91
CA ASN A 691 5.60 3.88 0.53
C ASN A 691 6.82 3.47 -0.29
N GLY A 692 6.60 2.61 -1.28
CA GLY A 692 7.72 1.91 -1.93
C GLY A 692 7.54 1.73 -3.41
N ALA A 693 8.67 1.70 -4.11
CA ALA A 693 8.76 1.26 -5.49
C ALA A 693 9.92 0.29 -5.68
N PHE A 694 9.76 -0.71 -6.56
CA PHE A 694 10.81 -1.65 -6.89
C PHE A 694 10.79 -2.04 -8.36
N THR A 695 11.96 -2.36 -8.90
CA THR A 695 12.12 -2.77 -10.29
C THR A 695 12.18 -4.29 -10.41
N GLN A 696 11.86 -4.79 -11.61
CA GLN A 696 12.23 -6.15 -11.97
C GLN A 696 13.76 -6.26 -12.18
N PRO A 697 14.36 -7.47 -12.11
CA PRO A 697 15.80 -7.64 -12.27
C PRO A 697 16.30 -7.28 -13.67
N VAL A 698 17.49 -6.69 -13.74
CA VAL A 698 18.36 -6.73 -14.92
C VAL A 698 19.28 -7.93 -14.77
N TRP A 699 19.33 -8.77 -15.79
CA TRP A 699 20.20 -9.95 -15.81
C TRP A 699 21.64 -9.54 -16.15
N LEU A 700 22.61 -10.22 -15.55
CA LEU A 700 24.03 -9.90 -15.69
C LEU A 700 24.77 -11.07 -16.36
N LYS A 701 25.59 -10.75 -17.34
CA LYS A 701 26.52 -11.69 -17.98
C LYS A 701 27.92 -11.11 -17.99
N SER A 702 28.87 -11.84 -17.44
CA SER A 702 30.30 -11.52 -17.57
C SER A 702 30.73 -11.57 -19.03
N ARG A 703 31.54 -10.59 -19.44
CA ARG A 703 32.11 -10.55 -20.78
C ARG A 703 33.14 -11.66 -21.00
#